data_AF-A0A0K0CX20-F1
#
_entry.id   AF-A0A0K0CX20-F1
#
_cell.length_a   1.000
_cell.length_b   1.000
_cell.length_c   1.000
_cell.angle_alpha   90.00
_cell.angle_beta   90.00
_cell.angle_gamma   90.00
#
_symmetry.space_group_name_H-M   'P 1'
#
loop_
_entity.id
_entity.type
_entity.pdbx_description
1 polymer ?
#
loop_
_entity_poly.entity_id
_entity_poly.type
_entity_poly.pdbx_seq_one_letter_code
_entity_poly.pdbx_strand_id
1 'polypeptide(L)'
;MESWDGIDIFEWRTVVGLLNYKCWHFAQLFEQAVVNGLTALATLNPGTHLDLAASLYSAVNKNILSLKNSNPVTKPYPVPDPLDAIHNTIFFGQRPWRIGYSGLAPANVEEDAVTAILHRLVVNYDGVISLLNAAMAQFKKYGCFRMYRKGLIEKGDVYYSSGDLLKALQLWITVVRERVPPTVRQEILRKAASAAYCIASIKDYVWSCVQLMASMPAIEDGFRAVLSSIPPPPPFSQSDMTHEQLTQYRLNWEKVLAERQYFSIQCSQLDLFVKVEASFLEEDIVKQDAKVAVRVSMNSSATNAISLSAVVVECDVERRKRSVVMADTAPLLQSYRKNITLEPQGKTSIIVVFDLSTANILKDQILWISRVCLELGDRHSKMFGQLDFNFDFPPLLTSTHLKSTFGSSALRIVASDGGLIADMSTTKVDCLVAEVAAATIMLKNTSGHRITNVRLDFKRNEQLSTEAVAVLFVDDNDELRSELTVAGPQIAETEELVSIPVRFSAQLVGNIDLELEISYQLPNENVRRTGRIHLFITAREPLTVNSSILSVNGLPLISILNYNDHVIKADISANANIIITRVEWLLADVVSPVGSESCARITEDCLTMGEEISYCCAVTINSAEEDVETPLGRLAVEWKRTDGVSTVRSVVPLCRVPLLQCPISIKGNLLDPRAATVRSPIRVAYSIRNHSKQAIELTTAFDLGDMFMFCGEKRKTFFLLPYAVHSIIVVVMALTAGRLPFPKIALKSPEISDDTLQHTIRSLPANLFVLVDSIITYNWVF
;
A
#
# COMPACT_ATOMS: atom_id res chain seq x y z
N MET A 1 -23.63 -50.85 -20.04
CA MET A 1 -23.16 -50.90 -18.63
C MET A 1 -23.63 -52.22 -18.09
N GLU A 2 -22.70 -53.12 -17.77
CA GLU A 2 -23.01 -54.39 -17.10
C GLU A 2 -23.66 -54.07 -15.74
N SER A 3 -24.77 -54.72 -15.43
CA SER A 3 -25.41 -54.61 -14.11
C SER A 3 -24.61 -55.42 -13.11
N TRP A 4 -24.00 -54.74 -12.13
CA TRP A 4 -23.22 -55.39 -11.08
C TRP A 4 -24.17 -56.14 -10.15
N ASP A 5 -23.88 -57.41 -9.86
CA ASP A 5 -24.65 -58.18 -8.90
C ASP A 5 -24.16 -57.94 -7.44
N GLY A 6 -24.84 -58.54 -6.46
CA GLY A 6 -24.47 -58.37 -5.06
C GLY A 6 -23.09 -58.88 -4.71
N ILE A 7 -22.58 -59.85 -5.45
CA ILE A 7 -21.27 -60.46 -5.23
C ILE A 7 -20.17 -59.52 -5.74
N ASP A 8 -20.35 -58.96 -6.93
CA ASP A 8 -19.41 -57.99 -7.52
C ASP A 8 -19.20 -56.77 -6.60
N ILE A 9 -20.29 -56.26 -6.00
CA ILE A 9 -20.24 -55.12 -5.07
C ILE A 9 -19.51 -55.50 -3.77
N PHE A 10 -19.70 -56.71 -3.26
CA PHE A 10 -19.06 -57.19 -2.03
C PHE A 10 -17.54 -57.37 -2.20
N GLU A 11 -17.12 -57.96 -3.32
CA GLU A 11 -15.70 -58.08 -3.67
C GLU A 11 -15.07 -56.70 -3.88
N TRP A 12 -15.76 -55.80 -4.58
CA TRP A 12 -15.29 -54.43 -4.80
C TRP A 12 -15.17 -53.62 -3.52
N ARG A 13 -16.11 -53.74 -2.57
CA ARG A 13 -16.00 -53.14 -1.23
C ARG A 13 -14.73 -53.60 -0.51
N THR A 14 -14.36 -54.86 -0.67
CA THR A 14 -13.15 -55.45 -0.09
C THR A 14 -11.88 -54.88 -0.75
N VAL A 15 -11.87 -54.74 -2.09
CA VAL A 15 -10.78 -54.07 -2.83
C VAL A 15 -10.59 -52.63 -2.37
N VAL A 16 -11.68 -51.86 -2.28
CA VAL A 16 -11.62 -50.46 -1.85
C VAL A 16 -11.13 -50.37 -0.40
N GLY A 17 -11.52 -51.31 0.48
CA GLY A 17 -10.97 -51.41 1.84
C GLY A 17 -9.45 -51.60 1.87
N LEU A 18 -8.90 -52.48 1.03
CA LEU A 18 -7.44 -52.67 0.90
C LEU A 18 -6.75 -51.45 0.30
N LEU A 19 -7.35 -50.80 -0.69
CA LEU A 19 -6.83 -49.57 -1.28
C LEU A 19 -6.76 -48.45 -0.25
N ASN A 20 -7.79 -48.30 0.58
CA ASN A 20 -7.83 -47.32 1.68
C ASN A 20 -6.65 -47.52 2.63
N TYR A 21 -6.38 -48.76 3.05
CA TYR A 21 -5.24 -49.09 3.91
C TYR A 21 -3.91 -48.66 3.27
N LYS A 22 -3.74 -48.95 1.98
CA LYS A 22 -2.53 -48.54 1.22
C LYS A 22 -2.40 -47.02 1.10
N CYS A 23 -3.48 -46.30 0.80
CA CYS A 23 -3.47 -44.84 0.71
C CYS A 23 -3.15 -44.18 2.07
N TRP A 24 -3.70 -44.71 3.16
CA TRP A 24 -3.38 -44.26 4.51
C TRP A 24 -1.92 -44.53 4.88
N HIS A 25 -1.41 -45.73 4.61
CA HIS A 25 -0.02 -46.07 4.89
C HIS A 25 0.96 -45.22 4.07
N PHE A 26 0.65 -44.98 2.79
CA PHE A 26 1.41 -44.04 1.96
C PHE A 26 1.45 -42.63 2.57
N ALA A 27 0.32 -42.11 3.05
CA ALA A 27 0.29 -40.79 3.69
C ALA A 27 1.22 -40.72 4.90
N GLN A 28 1.27 -41.77 5.73
CA GLN A 28 2.20 -41.83 6.87
C GLN A 28 3.67 -41.88 6.45
N LEU A 29 4.00 -42.72 5.45
CA LEU A 29 5.36 -42.82 4.93
C LEU A 29 5.82 -41.50 4.31
N PHE A 30 4.93 -40.82 3.59
CA PHE A 30 5.19 -39.50 3.03
C PHE A 30 5.47 -38.47 4.13
N GLU A 31 4.69 -38.46 5.21
CA GLU A 31 4.93 -37.57 6.35
C GLU A 31 6.27 -37.86 7.03
N GLN A 32 6.63 -39.12 7.23
CA GLN A 32 7.93 -39.50 7.78
C GLN A 32 9.08 -39.03 6.87
N ALA A 33 8.94 -39.17 5.55
CA ALA A 33 9.94 -38.70 4.60
C ALA A 33 10.12 -37.17 4.65
N VAL A 34 9.01 -36.41 4.77
CA VAL A 34 9.05 -34.94 4.91
C VAL A 34 9.73 -34.53 6.21
N VAL A 35 9.40 -35.18 7.33
CA VAL A 35 10.08 -34.95 8.63
C VAL A 35 11.58 -35.24 8.53
N ASN A 36 11.97 -36.24 7.73
CA ASN A 36 13.37 -36.60 7.49
C ASN A 36 14.06 -35.74 6.42
N GLY A 37 13.48 -34.60 6.02
CA GLY A 37 14.12 -33.59 5.18
C GLY A 37 13.72 -33.59 3.70
N LEU A 38 12.74 -34.41 3.29
CA LEU A 38 12.18 -34.33 1.94
C LEU A 38 11.35 -33.04 1.77
N THR A 39 11.69 -32.23 0.77
CA THR A 39 10.88 -31.05 0.42
C THR A 39 9.52 -31.47 -0.15
N ALA A 40 8.45 -31.16 0.57
CA ALA A 40 7.10 -31.46 0.12
C ALA A 40 6.65 -30.51 -1.00
N LEU A 41 6.23 -31.06 -2.14
CA LEU A 41 5.57 -30.31 -3.22
C LEU A 41 4.05 -30.46 -3.08
N ALA A 42 3.31 -29.36 -3.29
CA ALA A 42 1.84 -29.36 -3.21
C ALA A 42 1.17 -30.34 -4.21
N THR A 43 1.84 -30.63 -5.32
CA THR A 43 1.39 -31.60 -6.34
C THR A 43 1.54 -33.06 -5.93
N LEU A 44 2.40 -33.36 -4.96
CA LEU A 44 2.67 -34.71 -4.44
C LEU A 44 1.95 -34.97 -3.10
N ASN A 45 0.97 -34.14 -2.77
CA ASN A 45 0.24 -34.20 -1.53
C ASN A 45 -0.54 -35.53 -1.39
N PRO A 46 -0.31 -36.33 -0.32
CA PRO A 46 -1.00 -37.60 -0.10
C PRO A 46 -2.52 -37.48 0.06
N GLY A 47 -3.02 -36.27 0.34
CA GLY A 47 -4.45 -35.96 0.38
C GLY A 47 -5.19 -36.31 -0.90
N THR A 48 -4.55 -36.25 -2.08
CA THR A 48 -5.18 -36.62 -3.37
C THR A 48 -5.56 -38.10 -3.43
N HIS A 49 -4.72 -38.98 -2.89
CA HIS A 49 -4.99 -40.42 -2.83
C HIS A 49 -6.08 -40.76 -1.82
N LEU A 50 -6.10 -40.05 -0.67
CA LEU A 50 -7.15 -40.19 0.33
C LEU A 50 -8.51 -39.68 -0.18
N ASP A 51 -8.52 -38.58 -0.94
CA ASP A 51 -9.71 -38.03 -1.62
C ASP A 51 -10.26 -39.01 -2.67
N LEU A 52 -9.38 -39.58 -3.50
CA LEU A 52 -9.77 -40.60 -4.47
C LEU A 52 -10.36 -41.85 -3.79
N ALA A 53 -9.74 -42.30 -2.71
CA ALA A 53 -10.23 -43.42 -1.90
C ALA A 53 -11.64 -43.14 -1.35
N ALA A 54 -11.88 -41.94 -0.80
CA ALA A 54 -13.19 -41.52 -0.33
C ALA A 54 -14.24 -41.47 -1.45
N SER A 55 -13.86 -41.00 -2.64
CA SER A 55 -14.73 -40.94 -3.82
C SER A 55 -15.17 -42.33 -4.29
N LEU A 56 -14.23 -43.26 -4.41
CA LEU A 56 -14.51 -44.66 -4.76
C LEU A 56 -15.44 -45.30 -3.73
N TYR A 57 -15.15 -45.11 -2.45
CA TYR A 57 -15.96 -45.66 -1.37
C TYR A 57 -17.39 -45.06 -1.36
N SER A 58 -17.54 -43.79 -1.70
CA SER A 58 -18.85 -43.15 -1.89
C SER A 58 -19.63 -43.74 -3.07
N ALA A 59 -18.94 -44.11 -4.16
CA ALA A 59 -19.57 -44.82 -5.28
C ALA A 59 -20.02 -46.23 -4.88
N VAL A 60 -19.24 -46.96 -4.06
CA VAL A 60 -19.68 -48.25 -3.47
C VAL A 60 -20.98 -48.07 -2.71
N ASN A 61 -21.04 -47.06 -1.83
CA ASN A 61 -22.22 -46.76 -1.02
C ASN A 61 -23.46 -46.51 -1.91
N LYS A 62 -23.33 -45.77 -3.02
CA LYS A 62 -24.41 -45.55 -3.99
C LYS A 62 -24.88 -46.86 -4.66
N ASN A 63 -23.95 -47.71 -5.07
CA ASN A 63 -24.28 -49.01 -5.67
C ASN A 63 -24.98 -49.95 -4.67
N ILE A 64 -24.53 -49.97 -3.40
CA ILE A 64 -25.20 -50.73 -2.33
C ILE A 64 -26.65 -50.27 -2.16
N LEU A 65 -26.90 -48.96 -2.10
CA LEU A 65 -28.25 -48.41 -1.98
C LEU A 65 -29.11 -48.77 -3.19
N SER A 66 -28.59 -48.61 -4.40
CA SER A 66 -29.31 -48.96 -5.62
C SER A 66 -29.66 -50.45 -5.66
N LEU A 67 -28.76 -51.33 -5.22
CA LEU A 67 -29.00 -52.78 -5.19
C LEU A 67 -30.04 -53.15 -4.12
N LYS A 68 -29.99 -52.52 -2.94
CA LYS A 68 -30.99 -52.77 -1.89
C LYS A 68 -32.39 -52.31 -2.29
N ASN A 69 -32.48 -51.22 -3.07
CA ASN A 69 -33.75 -50.74 -3.57
C ASN A 69 -34.34 -51.66 -4.65
N SER A 70 -33.51 -52.25 -5.52
CA SER A 70 -33.96 -53.19 -6.54
C SER A 70 -34.22 -54.60 -6.00
N ASN A 71 -33.49 -55.02 -4.96
CA ASN A 71 -33.59 -56.33 -4.33
C ASN A 71 -33.77 -56.20 -2.81
N PRO A 72 -34.99 -55.88 -2.33
CA PRO A 72 -35.26 -55.82 -0.91
C PRO A 72 -35.06 -57.20 -0.28
N VAL A 73 -34.34 -57.22 0.84
CA VAL A 73 -34.02 -58.47 1.54
C VAL A 73 -35.29 -58.97 2.24
N THR A 74 -35.98 -59.92 1.61
CA THR A 74 -37.23 -60.52 2.11
C THR A 74 -37.00 -61.88 2.79
N LYS A 75 -35.88 -62.54 2.50
CA LYS A 75 -35.51 -63.84 3.06
C LYS A 75 -34.72 -63.67 4.37
N PRO A 76 -34.93 -64.53 5.39
CA PRO A 76 -34.13 -64.52 6.61
C PRO A 76 -32.66 -64.83 6.30
N TYR A 77 -31.76 -64.49 7.23
CA TYR A 77 -30.34 -64.79 7.08
C TYR A 77 -30.13 -66.32 7.03
N PRO A 78 -29.38 -66.86 6.04
CA PRO A 78 -29.16 -68.30 5.91
C PRO A 78 -28.39 -68.89 7.10
N VAL A 79 -28.77 -70.10 7.51
CA VAL A 79 -28.09 -70.86 8.57
C VAL A 79 -27.90 -72.30 8.05
N PRO A 80 -26.67 -72.83 7.97
CA PRO A 80 -25.39 -72.24 8.38
C PRO A 80 -24.95 -71.07 7.47
N ASP A 81 -24.06 -70.22 7.98
CA ASP A 81 -23.58 -69.05 7.24
C ASP A 81 -22.71 -69.48 6.03
N PRO A 82 -23.12 -69.22 4.78
CA PRO A 82 -22.35 -69.60 3.60
C PRO A 82 -21.00 -68.87 3.49
N LEU A 83 -20.81 -67.80 4.27
CA LEU A 83 -19.59 -66.99 4.28
C LEU A 83 -18.60 -67.36 5.41
N ASP A 84 -18.90 -68.37 6.23
CA ASP A 84 -18.10 -68.71 7.41
C ASP A 84 -16.67 -69.15 7.05
N ALA A 85 -16.49 -69.78 5.89
CA ALA A 85 -15.19 -70.22 5.37
C ALA A 85 -14.33 -69.10 4.77
N ILE A 86 -14.65 -67.81 4.98
CA ILE A 86 -13.92 -66.69 4.35
C ILE A 86 -12.43 -66.67 4.71
N HIS A 87 -12.07 -67.10 5.93
CA HIS A 87 -10.69 -67.20 6.40
C HIS A 87 -9.90 -68.34 5.73
N ASN A 88 -10.59 -69.27 5.06
CA ASN A 88 -9.99 -70.40 4.34
C ASN A 88 -9.77 -70.10 2.85
N THR A 89 -10.09 -68.88 2.40
CA THR A 89 -9.78 -68.43 1.03
C THR A 89 -8.27 -68.21 0.89
N ILE A 90 -7.69 -68.80 -0.15
CA ILE A 90 -6.24 -68.71 -0.44
C ILE A 90 -5.95 -67.85 -1.67
N PHE A 91 -6.96 -67.58 -2.50
CA PHE A 91 -6.86 -66.71 -3.67
C PHE A 91 -7.77 -65.49 -3.53
N PHE A 92 -7.30 -64.35 -4.03
CA PHE A 92 -8.10 -63.14 -4.13
C PHE A 92 -9.28 -63.36 -5.08
N GLY A 93 -10.51 -62.97 -4.68
CA GLY A 93 -11.74 -63.23 -5.44
C GLY A 93 -12.28 -64.66 -5.32
N GLN A 94 -11.68 -65.50 -4.47
CA GLN A 94 -12.22 -66.83 -4.19
C GLN A 94 -13.50 -66.71 -3.35
N ARG A 95 -14.61 -67.22 -3.88
CA ARG A 95 -15.92 -67.24 -3.20
C ARG A 95 -15.90 -68.24 -2.03
N PRO A 96 -16.09 -67.81 -0.76
CA PRO A 96 -15.99 -68.67 0.42
C PRO A 96 -16.92 -69.89 0.41
N TRP A 97 -18.14 -69.73 -0.12
CA TRP A 97 -19.16 -70.78 -0.20
C TRP A 97 -18.86 -71.85 -1.26
N ARG A 98 -17.81 -71.68 -2.07
CA ARG A 98 -17.34 -72.68 -3.04
C ARG A 98 -16.18 -73.54 -2.52
N ILE A 99 -15.66 -73.24 -1.34
CA ILE A 99 -14.56 -73.99 -0.74
C ILE A 99 -15.04 -75.42 -0.45
N GLY A 100 -14.30 -76.42 -0.94
CA GLY A 100 -14.65 -77.83 -0.81
C GLY A 100 -15.40 -78.43 -2.01
N TYR A 101 -15.76 -77.62 -3.02
CA TYR A 101 -16.31 -78.10 -4.29
C TYR A 101 -15.23 -78.14 -5.37
N SER A 102 -15.23 -79.20 -6.19
CA SER A 102 -14.35 -79.33 -7.36
C SER A 102 -14.85 -78.55 -8.60
N GLY A 103 -15.85 -77.67 -8.43
CA GLY A 103 -16.54 -76.93 -9.49
C GLY A 103 -17.48 -75.85 -8.93
N LEU A 104 -18.55 -75.49 -9.65
CA LEU A 104 -19.58 -74.57 -9.14
C LEU A 104 -20.30 -75.17 -7.92
N ALA A 105 -20.63 -74.34 -6.94
CA ALA A 105 -21.45 -74.77 -5.82
C ALA A 105 -22.90 -75.05 -6.28
N PRO A 106 -23.67 -75.89 -5.56
CA PRO A 106 -25.09 -76.09 -5.83
C PRO A 106 -25.87 -74.78 -5.84
N ALA A 107 -26.92 -74.70 -6.67
CA ALA A 107 -27.69 -73.47 -6.88
C ALA A 107 -28.29 -72.87 -5.59
N ASN A 108 -28.71 -73.73 -4.65
CA ASN A 108 -29.21 -73.30 -3.34
C ASN A 108 -28.12 -72.64 -2.49
N VAL A 109 -26.88 -73.13 -2.54
CA VAL A 109 -25.74 -72.55 -1.81
C VAL A 109 -25.34 -71.20 -2.41
N GLU A 110 -25.41 -71.07 -3.74
CA GLU A 110 -25.19 -69.78 -4.43
C GLU A 110 -26.29 -68.77 -4.05
N GLU A 111 -27.55 -69.19 -4.00
CA GLU A 111 -28.68 -68.33 -3.63
C GLU A 111 -28.62 -67.90 -2.15
N ASP A 112 -28.27 -68.82 -1.25
CA ASP A 112 -28.02 -68.52 0.17
C ASP A 112 -26.84 -67.56 0.31
N ALA A 113 -25.75 -67.75 -0.43
CA ALA A 113 -24.61 -66.84 -0.42
C ALA A 113 -24.98 -65.43 -0.87
N VAL A 114 -25.74 -65.28 -1.96
CA VAL A 114 -26.25 -63.98 -2.42
C VAL A 114 -27.11 -63.33 -1.34
N THR A 115 -28.00 -64.10 -0.70
CA THR A 115 -28.86 -63.61 0.39
C THR A 115 -28.02 -63.13 1.58
N ALA A 116 -27.04 -63.92 2.03
CA ALA A 116 -26.12 -63.57 3.11
C ALA A 116 -25.29 -62.31 2.78
N ILE A 117 -24.83 -62.16 1.54
CA ILE A 117 -24.11 -60.97 1.07
C ILE A 117 -25.01 -59.74 1.11
N LEU A 118 -26.23 -59.82 0.60
CA LEU A 118 -27.20 -58.71 0.63
C LEU A 118 -27.48 -58.24 2.07
N HIS A 119 -27.55 -59.18 3.03
CA HIS A 119 -27.67 -58.87 4.46
C HIS A 119 -26.42 -58.15 5.01
N ARG A 120 -25.20 -58.54 4.62
CA ARG A 120 -23.93 -57.95 5.09
C ARG A 120 -23.51 -56.67 4.37
N LEU A 121 -24.07 -56.39 3.20
CA LEU A 121 -23.84 -55.14 2.46
C LEU A 121 -24.47 -53.99 3.25
N VAL A 122 -23.64 -53.10 3.79
CA VAL A 122 -24.08 -51.94 4.56
C VAL A 122 -23.29 -50.73 4.09
N VAL A 123 -24.01 -49.62 3.90
CA VAL A 123 -23.43 -48.31 3.62
C VAL A 123 -22.57 -47.89 4.80
N ASN A 124 -21.33 -47.44 4.53
CA ASN A 124 -20.43 -46.96 5.57
C ASN A 124 -20.10 -45.49 5.30
N TYR A 125 -20.90 -44.61 5.88
CA TYR A 125 -20.73 -43.15 5.77
C TYR A 125 -19.53 -42.67 6.62
N ASP A 126 -19.34 -43.24 7.81
CA ASP A 126 -18.26 -42.84 8.73
C ASP A 126 -16.87 -43.09 8.14
N GLY A 127 -16.69 -44.20 7.42
CA GLY A 127 -15.45 -44.51 6.71
C GLY A 127 -15.11 -43.46 5.66
N VAL A 128 -16.09 -43.01 4.87
CA VAL A 128 -15.91 -41.93 3.89
C VAL A 128 -15.57 -40.62 4.59
N ILE A 129 -16.30 -40.27 5.64
CA ILE A 129 -16.07 -39.04 6.43
C ILE A 129 -14.65 -39.03 7.01
N SER A 130 -14.18 -40.17 7.55
CA SER A 130 -12.83 -40.31 8.10
C SER A 130 -11.76 -40.07 7.03
N LEU A 131 -11.92 -40.65 5.84
CA LEU A 131 -11.00 -40.44 4.71
C LEU A 131 -11.00 -38.98 4.24
N LEU A 132 -12.17 -38.35 4.11
CA LEU A 132 -12.29 -36.94 3.75
C LEU A 132 -11.64 -36.03 4.80
N ASN A 133 -11.82 -36.31 6.09
CA ASN A 133 -11.14 -35.57 7.16
C ASN A 133 -9.62 -35.69 7.04
N ALA A 134 -9.10 -36.89 6.79
CA ALA A 134 -7.67 -37.12 6.60
C ALA A 134 -7.14 -36.40 5.36
N ALA A 135 -7.85 -36.47 4.24
CA ALA A 135 -7.49 -35.75 3.00
C ALA A 135 -7.47 -34.23 3.21
N MET A 136 -8.52 -33.68 3.83
CA MET A 136 -8.63 -32.26 4.14
C MET A 136 -7.54 -31.77 5.09
N ALA A 137 -7.15 -32.57 6.09
CA ALA A 137 -6.04 -32.23 6.98
C ALA A 137 -4.74 -32.05 6.19
N GLN A 138 -4.46 -32.94 5.24
CA GLN A 138 -3.31 -32.83 4.34
C GLN A 138 -3.42 -31.62 3.40
N PHE A 139 -4.60 -31.36 2.80
CA PHE A 139 -4.80 -30.17 1.97
C PHE A 139 -4.58 -28.87 2.72
N LYS A 140 -5.04 -28.77 3.98
CA LYS A 140 -4.82 -27.60 4.83
C LYS A 140 -3.34 -27.43 5.17
N LYS A 141 -2.65 -28.51 5.53
CA LYS A 141 -1.21 -28.52 5.88
C LYS A 141 -0.32 -28.01 4.74
N TYR A 142 -0.64 -28.35 3.49
CA TYR A 142 0.14 -27.94 2.30
C TYR A 142 -0.46 -26.76 1.52
N GLY A 143 -1.40 -25.99 2.10
CA GLY A 143 -1.97 -24.78 1.49
C GLY A 143 -2.86 -25.01 0.26
N CYS A 144 -3.35 -26.24 0.03
CA CYS A 144 -4.21 -26.61 -1.09
C CYS A 144 -5.70 -26.27 -0.82
N PHE A 145 -6.02 -25.00 -0.55
CA PHE A 145 -7.37 -24.59 -0.09
C PHE A 145 -8.51 -24.90 -1.08
N ARG A 146 -8.24 -24.96 -2.39
CA ARG A 146 -9.25 -25.37 -3.38
C ARG A 146 -9.70 -26.82 -3.15
N MET A 147 -8.76 -27.73 -2.90
CA MET A 147 -9.05 -29.14 -2.63
C MET A 147 -9.67 -29.32 -1.24
N TYR A 148 -9.27 -28.51 -0.26
CA TYR A 148 -9.93 -28.47 1.05
C TYR A 148 -11.42 -28.13 0.95
N ARG A 149 -11.78 -27.12 0.15
CA ARG A 149 -13.19 -26.74 -0.12
C ARG A 149 -13.95 -27.83 -0.84
N LYS A 150 -13.32 -28.47 -1.84
CA LYS A 150 -13.89 -29.65 -2.51
C LYS A 150 -14.24 -30.74 -1.50
N GLY A 151 -13.32 -31.06 -0.59
CA GLY A 151 -13.54 -32.02 0.49
C GLY A 151 -14.69 -31.64 1.43
N LEU A 152 -14.86 -30.34 1.76
CA LEU A 152 -16.02 -29.87 2.54
C LEU A 152 -17.35 -30.13 1.82
N ILE A 153 -17.41 -29.89 0.50
CA ILE A 153 -18.60 -30.12 -0.32
C ILE A 153 -18.95 -31.61 -0.34
N GLU A 154 -17.97 -32.46 -0.64
CA GLU A 154 -18.16 -33.92 -0.68
C GLU A 154 -18.55 -34.48 0.70
N LYS A 155 -17.94 -33.98 1.77
CA LYS A 155 -18.32 -34.35 3.14
C LYS A 155 -19.76 -33.93 3.46
N GLY A 156 -20.20 -32.78 2.97
CA GLY A 156 -21.60 -32.34 3.04
C GLY A 156 -22.54 -33.30 2.31
N ASP A 157 -22.18 -33.75 1.11
CA ASP A 157 -22.96 -34.73 0.34
C ASP A 157 -23.11 -36.07 1.09
N VAL A 158 -22.05 -36.50 1.79
CA VAL A 158 -22.07 -37.72 2.62
C VAL A 158 -22.98 -37.54 3.84
N TYR A 159 -22.89 -36.41 4.55
CA TYR A 159 -23.79 -36.13 5.67
C TYR A 159 -25.26 -36.07 5.23
N TYR A 160 -25.54 -35.43 4.10
CA TYR A 160 -26.88 -35.40 3.52
C TYR A 160 -27.41 -36.81 3.24
N SER A 161 -26.57 -37.65 2.63
CA SER A 161 -26.90 -39.05 2.33
C SER A 161 -27.10 -39.92 3.58
N SER A 162 -26.42 -39.58 4.67
CA SER A 162 -26.56 -40.27 5.97
C SER A 162 -27.77 -39.81 6.79
N GLY A 163 -28.46 -38.74 6.38
CA GLY A 163 -29.58 -38.13 7.10
C GLY A 163 -29.22 -37.03 8.09
N ASP A 164 -27.93 -36.72 8.30
CA ASP A 164 -27.47 -35.60 9.13
C ASP A 164 -27.50 -34.28 8.33
N LEU A 165 -28.72 -33.84 8.04
CA LEU A 165 -29.00 -32.67 7.19
C LEU A 165 -28.45 -31.36 7.77
N LEU A 166 -28.37 -31.26 9.11
CA LEU A 166 -27.87 -30.07 9.79
C LEU A 166 -26.37 -29.88 9.57
N LYS A 167 -25.56 -30.95 9.72
CA LYS A 167 -24.13 -30.87 9.42
C LYS A 167 -23.86 -30.64 7.94
N ALA A 168 -24.65 -31.26 7.06
CA ALA A 168 -24.55 -31.01 5.62
C ALA A 168 -24.75 -29.53 5.28
N LEU A 169 -25.83 -28.94 5.80
CA LEU A 169 -26.17 -27.52 5.60
C LEU A 169 -25.06 -26.59 6.12
N GLN A 170 -24.53 -26.84 7.32
CA GLN A 170 -23.45 -26.03 7.90
C GLN A 170 -22.19 -26.03 7.03
N LEU A 171 -21.80 -27.19 6.49
CA LEU A 171 -20.64 -27.29 5.60
C LEU A 171 -20.87 -26.51 4.30
N TRP A 172 -22.03 -26.67 3.68
CA TRP A 172 -22.35 -25.98 2.43
C TRP A 172 -22.45 -24.45 2.61
N ILE A 173 -23.09 -23.96 3.67
CA ILE A 173 -23.13 -22.51 3.98
C ILE A 173 -21.71 -21.98 4.19
N THR A 174 -20.84 -22.73 4.88
CA THR A 174 -19.45 -22.34 5.09
C THR A 174 -18.71 -22.18 3.75
N VAL A 175 -18.88 -23.14 2.83
CA VAL A 175 -18.25 -23.08 1.50
C VAL A 175 -18.79 -21.94 0.66
N VAL A 176 -20.11 -21.69 0.69
CA VAL A 176 -20.73 -20.60 -0.11
C VAL A 176 -20.28 -19.22 0.36
N ARG A 177 -20.04 -19.03 1.67
CA ARG A 177 -19.50 -17.77 2.22
C ARG A 177 -18.06 -17.52 1.80
N GLU A 178 -17.32 -18.56 1.40
CA GLU A 178 -16.01 -18.40 0.79
C GLU A 178 -16.17 -18.07 -0.71
N ARG A 179 -15.31 -17.21 -1.27
CA ARG A 179 -15.39 -16.76 -2.68
C ARG A 179 -15.14 -17.90 -3.68
N VAL A 180 -16.14 -18.75 -3.91
CA VAL A 180 -16.15 -19.84 -4.89
C VAL A 180 -16.75 -19.39 -6.23
N PRO A 181 -16.38 -20.03 -7.36
CA PRO A 181 -16.94 -19.69 -8.67
C PRO A 181 -18.47 -19.70 -8.70
N PRO A 182 -19.14 -18.80 -9.43
CA PRO A 182 -20.60 -18.66 -9.41
C PRO A 182 -21.38 -19.94 -9.75
N THR A 183 -20.91 -20.72 -10.72
CA THR A 183 -21.54 -21.97 -11.13
C THR A 183 -21.54 -23.02 -10.02
N VAL A 184 -20.39 -23.22 -9.37
CA VAL A 184 -20.22 -24.12 -8.23
C VAL A 184 -21.06 -23.64 -7.03
N ARG A 185 -21.07 -22.32 -6.80
CA ARG A 185 -21.86 -21.71 -5.73
C ARG A 185 -23.35 -21.99 -5.88
N GLN A 186 -23.87 -21.84 -7.10
CA GLN A 186 -25.28 -22.09 -7.40
C GLN A 186 -25.66 -23.54 -7.11
N GLU A 187 -24.83 -24.51 -7.51
CA GLU A 187 -25.07 -25.93 -7.22
C GLU A 187 -25.12 -26.21 -5.71
N ILE A 188 -24.16 -25.68 -4.95
CA ILE A 188 -24.11 -25.84 -3.50
C ILE A 188 -25.30 -25.14 -2.82
N LEU A 189 -25.68 -23.95 -3.29
CA LEU A 189 -26.85 -23.24 -2.78
C LEU A 189 -28.15 -24.01 -3.00
N ARG A 190 -28.29 -24.74 -4.13
CA ARG A 190 -29.45 -25.62 -4.35
C ARG A 190 -29.49 -26.75 -3.33
N LYS A 191 -28.34 -27.39 -3.07
CA LYS A 191 -28.23 -28.42 -2.03
C LYS A 191 -28.55 -27.87 -0.64
N ALA A 192 -28.05 -26.68 -0.31
CA ALA A 192 -28.35 -25.98 0.94
C ALA A 192 -29.83 -25.64 1.09
N ALA A 193 -30.49 -25.13 0.03
CA ALA A 193 -31.92 -24.86 0.02
C ALA A 193 -32.74 -26.14 0.27
N SER A 194 -32.36 -27.25 -0.36
CA SER A 194 -32.99 -28.55 -0.14
C SER A 194 -32.83 -29.06 1.30
N ALA A 195 -31.62 -29.02 1.87
CA ALA A 195 -31.42 -29.42 3.26
C ALA A 195 -32.15 -28.51 4.25
N ALA A 196 -32.10 -27.19 4.05
CA ALA A 196 -32.81 -26.22 4.87
C ALA A 196 -34.33 -26.44 4.80
N TYR A 197 -34.85 -26.81 3.63
CA TYR A 197 -36.24 -27.21 3.46
C TYR A 197 -36.60 -28.44 4.28
N CYS A 198 -35.81 -29.52 4.18
CA CYS A 198 -36.08 -30.77 4.87
C CYS A 198 -36.08 -30.65 6.40
N ILE A 199 -35.27 -29.74 6.96
CA ILE A 199 -35.24 -29.46 8.41
C ILE A 199 -36.11 -28.27 8.84
N ALA A 200 -36.87 -27.66 7.91
CA ALA A 200 -37.69 -26.47 8.14
C ALA A 200 -36.92 -25.27 8.75
N SER A 201 -35.65 -25.06 8.35
CA SER A 201 -34.86 -23.89 8.77
C SER A 201 -35.24 -22.67 7.92
N ILE A 202 -36.10 -21.80 8.45
CA ILE A 202 -36.55 -20.58 7.77
C ILE A 202 -35.37 -19.70 7.35
N LYS A 203 -34.46 -19.41 8.28
CA LYS A 203 -33.35 -18.49 8.06
C LYS A 203 -32.45 -18.97 6.92
N ASP A 204 -32.03 -20.23 6.96
CA ASP A 204 -31.10 -20.78 5.97
C ASP A 204 -31.78 -21.04 4.62
N TYR A 205 -33.08 -21.38 4.63
CA TYR A 205 -33.89 -21.52 3.42
C TYR A 205 -34.02 -20.17 2.72
N VAL A 206 -34.47 -19.13 3.42
CA VAL A 206 -34.58 -17.78 2.86
C VAL A 206 -33.22 -17.25 2.41
N TRP A 207 -32.17 -17.45 3.20
CA TRP A 207 -30.78 -17.09 2.83
C TRP A 207 -30.35 -17.72 1.51
N SER A 208 -30.75 -18.97 1.26
CA SER A 208 -30.46 -19.66 -0.01
C SER A 208 -31.34 -19.13 -1.15
N CYS A 209 -32.64 -18.91 -0.90
CA CYS A 209 -33.58 -18.40 -1.89
C CYS A 209 -33.17 -17.03 -2.43
N VAL A 210 -32.85 -16.07 -1.56
CA VAL A 210 -32.53 -14.69 -1.99
C VAL A 210 -31.28 -14.61 -2.87
N GLN A 211 -30.39 -15.61 -2.81
CA GLN A 211 -29.22 -15.73 -3.68
C GLN A 211 -29.51 -16.50 -4.97
N LEU A 212 -30.41 -17.50 -4.93
CA LEU A 212 -30.75 -18.32 -6.09
C LEU A 212 -31.76 -17.66 -7.04
N MET A 213 -32.61 -16.76 -6.55
CA MET A 213 -33.72 -16.15 -7.30
C MET A 213 -33.30 -15.53 -8.64
N ALA A 214 -32.13 -14.89 -8.72
CA ALA A 214 -31.62 -14.34 -9.97
C ALA A 214 -31.34 -15.39 -11.06
N SER A 215 -31.13 -16.65 -10.66
CA SER A 215 -30.74 -17.76 -11.53
C SER A 215 -31.80 -18.86 -11.63
N MET A 216 -32.81 -18.84 -10.75
CA MET A 216 -33.84 -19.87 -10.63
C MET A 216 -35.19 -19.25 -10.24
N PRO A 217 -36.04 -18.88 -11.22
CA PRO A 217 -37.34 -18.29 -10.94
C PRO A 217 -38.25 -19.15 -10.02
N ALA A 218 -38.19 -20.48 -10.14
CA ALA A 218 -39.03 -21.37 -9.31
C ALA A 218 -38.74 -21.30 -7.80
N ILE A 219 -37.56 -20.82 -7.38
CA ILE A 219 -37.24 -20.65 -5.94
C ILE A 219 -37.94 -19.42 -5.34
N GLU A 220 -38.37 -18.49 -6.21
CA GLU A 220 -39.08 -17.28 -5.84
C GLU A 220 -40.45 -17.57 -5.24
N ASP A 221 -41.15 -18.60 -5.74
CA ASP A 221 -42.43 -19.06 -5.21
C ASP A 221 -42.27 -19.58 -3.78
N GLY A 222 -41.19 -20.32 -3.51
CA GLY A 222 -40.82 -20.76 -2.16
C GLY A 222 -40.55 -19.59 -1.21
N PHE A 223 -39.77 -18.60 -1.66
CA PHE A 223 -39.52 -17.39 -0.89
C PHE A 223 -40.83 -16.62 -0.56
N ARG A 224 -41.72 -16.43 -1.55
CA ARG A 224 -43.01 -15.76 -1.34
C ARG A 224 -43.94 -16.51 -0.41
N ALA A 225 -43.99 -17.84 -0.53
CA ALA A 225 -44.80 -18.68 0.35
C ALA A 225 -44.37 -18.46 1.81
N VAL A 226 -43.07 -18.50 2.09
CA VAL A 226 -42.52 -18.25 3.43
C VAL A 226 -42.87 -16.85 3.92
N LEU A 227 -42.73 -15.81 3.10
CA LEU A 227 -43.13 -14.44 3.49
C LEU A 227 -44.64 -14.32 3.79
N SER A 228 -45.45 -15.14 3.13
CA SER A 228 -46.90 -15.21 3.32
C SER A 228 -47.33 -16.15 4.45
N SER A 229 -46.38 -16.71 5.22
CA SER A 229 -46.64 -17.72 6.27
C SER A 229 -47.27 -19.01 5.74
N ILE A 230 -46.96 -19.38 4.49
CA ILE A 230 -47.46 -20.60 3.81
C ILE A 230 -46.27 -21.57 3.65
N PRO A 231 -46.45 -22.88 3.92
CA PRO A 231 -45.41 -23.87 3.66
C PRO A 231 -44.90 -23.80 2.22
N PRO A 232 -43.59 -23.64 1.99
CA PRO A 232 -43.05 -23.53 0.64
C PRO A 232 -43.18 -24.85 -0.13
N PRO A 233 -43.26 -24.80 -1.48
CA PRO A 233 -43.06 -25.98 -2.31
C PRO A 233 -41.64 -26.54 -2.16
N PRO A 234 -41.45 -27.87 -2.33
CA PRO A 234 -40.12 -28.48 -2.25
C PRO A 234 -39.20 -27.93 -3.36
N PRO A 235 -37.95 -27.54 -3.06
CA PRO A 235 -37.00 -26.98 -4.03
C PRO A 235 -36.33 -28.04 -4.93
N PHE A 236 -36.75 -29.30 -4.82
CA PHE A 236 -36.22 -30.48 -5.52
C PHE A 236 -37.36 -31.27 -6.17
N SER A 237 -37.02 -32.21 -7.06
CA SER A 237 -38.02 -33.05 -7.73
C SER A 237 -38.74 -33.96 -6.73
N GLN A 238 -40.07 -34.04 -6.84
CA GLN A 238 -40.88 -34.91 -5.98
C GLN A 238 -40.67 -36.41 -6.26
N SER A 239 -40.01 -36.76 -7.37
CA SER A 239 -39.63 -38.15 -7.71
C SER A 239 -38.60 -38.75 -6.75
N ASP A 240 -37.87 -37.92 -6.01
CA ASP A 240 -36.66 -38.33 -5.31
C ASP A 240 -36.91 -38.72 -3.85
N MET A 241 -38.15 -38.57 -3.36
CA MET A 241 -38.53 -38.75 -1.95
C MET A 241 -39.85 -39.51 -1.80
N THR A 242 -40.02 -40.24 -0.69
CA THR A 242 -41.27 -40.95 -0.44
C THR A 242 -42.41 -39.98 -0.10
N HIS A 243 -43.65 -40.38 -0.38
CA HIS A 243 -44.83 -39.55 -0.09
C HIS A 243 -44.98 -39.23 1.41
N GLU A 244 -44.60 -40.18 2.26
CA GLU A 244 -44.58 -40.00 3.73
C GLU A 244 -43.58 -38.93 4.17
N GLN A 245 -42.37 -38.93 3.60
CA GLN A 245 -41.34 -37.93 3.91
C GLN A 245 -41.77 -36.52 3.47
N LEU A 246 -42.36 -36.38 2.27
CA LEU A 246 -42.87 -35.10 1.79
C LEU A 246 -43.99 -34.56 2.68
N THR A 247 -44.87 -35.43 3.16
CA THR A 247 -45.94 -35.07 4.10
C THR A 247 -45.36 -34.62 5.43
N GLN A 248 -44.35 -35.34 5.95
CA GLN A 248 -43.66 -34.97 7.18
C GLN A 248 -42.97 -33.60 7.09
N TYR A 249 -42.28 -33.31 5.98
CA TYR A 249 -41.64 -32.00 5.80
C TYR A 249 -42.68 -30.87 5.76
N ARG A 250 -43.79 -31.08 5.06
CA ARG A 250 -44.89 -30.11 5.04
C ARG A 250 -45.44 -29.84 6.44
N LEU A 251 -45.69 -30.87 7.24
CA LEU A 251 -46.15 -30.75 8.63
C LEU A 251 -45.14 -29.99 9.50
N ASN A 252 -43.84 -30.24 9.32
CA ASN A 252 -42.80 -29.50 10.03
C ASN A 252 -42.83 -28.00 9.68
N TRP A 253 -43.01 -27.65 8.41
CA TRP A 253 -43.16 -26.26 7.98
C TRP A 253 -44.43 -25.61 8.53
N GLU A 254 -45.57 -26.30 8.53
CA GLU A 254 -46.81 -25.82 9.14
C GLU A 254 -46.64 -25.55 10.64
N LYS A 255 -45.93 -26.44 11.35
CA LYS A 255 -45.61 -26.27 12.76
C LYS A 255 -44.73 -25.03 13.02
N VAL A 256 -43.67 -24.85 12.24
CA VAL A 256 -42.76 -23.70 12.43
C VAL A 256 -43.46 -22.38 12.07
N LEU A 257 -44.23 -22.34 10.97
CA LEU A 257 -44.95 -21.14 10.52
C LEU A 257 -46.23 -20.84 11.34
N ALA A 258 -46.66 -21.75 12.22
CA ALA A 258 -47.76 -21.48 13.14
C ALA A 258 -47.38 -20.40 14.17
N GLU A 259 -46.12 -20.39 14.59
CA GLU A 259 -45.52 -19.43 15.51
C GLU A 259 -45.01 -18.18 14.77
N ARG A 260 -44.69 -17.12 15.53
CA ARG A 260 -44.10 -15.90 14.96
C ARG A 260 -42.61 -16.13 14.70
N GLN A 261 -42.18 -15.89 13.47
CA GLN A 261 -40.83 -16.15 13.00
C GLN A 261 -40.15 -14.86 12.55
N TYR A 262 -38.84 -14.81 12.80
CA TYR A 262 -37.98 -13.69 12.43
C TYR A 262 -36.68 -14.18 11.77
N PHE A 263 -36.24 -13.48 10.73
CA PHE A 263 -34.92 -13.66 10.17
C PHE A 263 -34.25 -12.32 9.85
N SER A 264 -32.93 -12.27 10.02
CA SER A 264 -32.07 -11.20 9.48
C SER A 264 -30.92 -11.85 8.71
N ILE A 265 -30.64 -11.30 7.53
CA ILE A 265 -29.60 -11.76 6.61
C ILE A 265 -28.67 -10.58 6.31
N GLN A 266 -27.38 -10.78 6.61
CA GLN A 266 -26.33 -9.86 6.23
C GLN A 266 -25.97 -10.03 4.75
N CYS A 267 -26.11 -8.95 3.98
CA CYS A 267 -26.06 -8.95 2.52
C CYS A 267 -24.74 -8.43 1.92
N SER A 268 -23.86 -7.77 2.68
CA SER A 268 -22.67 -7.06 2.17
C SER A 268 -21.67 -7.88 1.34
N GLN A 269 -21.76 -9.21 1.31
CA GLN A 269 -20.87 -10.08 0.53
C GLN A 269 -21.64 -11.15 -0.28
N LEU A 270 -22.95 -10.98 -0.45
CA LEU A 270 -23.80 -11.94 -1.13
C LEU A 270 -24.23 -11.43 -2.50
N ASP A 271 -24.27 -12.32 -3.49
CA ASP A 271 -24.93 -12.06 -4.76
C ASP A 271 -26.43 -12.35 -4.60
N LEU A 272 -27.25 -11.31 -4.61
CA LEU A 272 -28.68 -11.37 -4.29
C LEU A 272 -29.55 -11.01 -5.49
N PHE A 273 -30.83 -11.34 -5.41
CA PHE A 273 -31.84 -10.91 -6.37
C PHE A 273 -32.05 -9.39 -6.39
N VAL A 274 -31.66 -8.67 -5.35
CA VAL A 274 -31.77 -7.22 -5.27
C VAL A 274 -30.40 -6.60 -5.01
N LYS A 275 -30.02 -5.65 -5.87
CA LYS A 275 -28.85 -4.80 -5.66
C LYS A 275 -29.29 -3.47 -5.09
N VAL A 276 -28.61 -3.00 -4.05
CA VAL A 276 -28.93 -1.76 -3.35
C VAL A 276 -27.79 -0.77 -3.49
N GLU A 277 -28.11 0.43 -3.94
CA GLU A 277 -27.23 1.58 -4.00
C GLU A 277 -27.87 2.71 -3.18
N ALA A 278 -27.08 3.39 -2.36
CA ALA A 278 -27.55 4.53 -1.57
C ALA A 278 -26.54 5.67 -1.64
N SER A 279 -27.05 6.88 -1.82
CA SER A 279 -26.25 8.10 -1.85
C SER A 279 -27.03 9.29 -1.32
N PHE A 280 -26.31 10.21 -0.69
CA PHE A 280 -26.81 11.54 -0.42
C PHE A 280 -27.00 12.28 -1.75
N LEU A 281 -28.11 13.00 -1.88
CA LEU A 281 -28.39 13.83 -3.06
C LEU A 281 -27.61 15.13 -3.02
N GLU A 282 -27.20 15.55 -1.83
CA GLU A 282 -26.30 16.67 -1.59
C GLU A 282 -24.86 16.25 -1.95
N GLU A 283 -24.20 17.05 -2.77
CA GLU A 283 -22.80 16.85 -3.16
C GLU A 283 -21.85 17.77 -2.38
N ASP A 284 -22.42 18.78 -1.70
CA ASP A 284 -21.71 19.83 -0.98
C ASP A 284 -21.71 19.62 0.55
N ILE A 285 -20.97 20.48 1.25
CA ILE A 285 -20.95 20.59 2.71
C ILE A 285 -22.35 20.96 3.24
N VAL A 286 -22.79 20.30 4.31
CA VAL A 286 -24.15 20.46 4.86
C VAL A 286 -24.12 21.05 6.28
N LYS A 287 -25.09 21.92 6.59
CA LYS A 287 -25.27 22.52 7.92
C LYS A 287 -25.84 21.51 8.93
N GLN A 288 -25.53 21.71 10.22
CA GLN A 288 -25.96 20.84 11.31
C GLN A 288 -27.50 20.76 11.49
N ASP A 289 -28.26 21.75 11.02
CA ASP A 289 -29.72 21.83 11.10
C ASP A 289 -30.43 21.51 9.78
N ALA A 290 -29.69 21.08 8.76
CA ALA A 290 -30.27 20.81 7.45
C ALA A 290 -31.11 19.53 7.43
N LYS A 291 -32.06 19.49 6.49
CA LYS A 291 -32.72 18.25 6.07
C LYS A 291 -32.01 17.71 4.85
N VAL A 292 -31.57 16.47 4.94
CA VAL A 292 -30.73 15.80 3.94
C VAL A 292 -31.49 14.64 3.31
N ALA A 293 -31.43 14.53 1.99
CA ALA A 293 -32.11 13.49 1.26
C ALA A 293 -31.15 12.36 0.82
N VAL A 294 -31.39 11.14 1.30
CA VAL A 294 -30.73 9.94 0.79
C VAL A 294 -31.59 9.31 -0.29
N ARG A 295 -31.04 9.15 -1.49
CA ARG A 295 -31.63 8.32 -2.54
C ARG A 295 -31.19 6.88 -2.34
N VAL A 296 -32.17 5.98 -2.24
CA VAL A 296 -31.94 4.53 -2.26
C VAL A 296 -32.48 3.98 -3.57
N SER A 297 -31.59 3.39 -4.37
CA SER A 297 -31.89 2.73 -5.63
C SER A 297 -31.76 1.23 -5.46
N MET A 298 -32.83 0.49 -5.77
CA MET A 298 -32.91 -0.96 -5.67
C MET A 298 -33.17 -1.54 -7.05
N ASN A 299 -32.27 -2.37 -7.54
CA ASN A 299 -32.44 -3.07 -8.81
C ASN A 299 -32.77 -4.54 -8.54
N SER A 300 -33.99 -4.96 -8.85
CA SER A 300 -34.50 -6.29 -8.58
C SER A 300 -34.45 -7.17 -9.82
N SER A 301 -33.95 -8.39 -9.69
CA SER A 301 -34.01 -9.44 -10.71
C SER A 301 -35.18 -10.41 -10.49
N ALA A 302 -36.06 -10.15 -9.51
CA ALA A 302 -37.22 -11.00 -9.26
C ALA A 302 -38.21 -10.95 -10.43
N THR A 303 -38.86 -12.07 -10.72
CA THR A 303 -39.82 -12.21 -11.82
C THR A 303 -41.18 -11.59 -11.52
N ASN A 304 -41.56 -11.48 -10.24
CA ASN A 304 -42.74 -10.73 -9.83
C ASN A 304 -42.39 -9.68 -8.77
N ALA A 305 -43.33 -8.79 -8.50
CA ALA A 305 -43.16 -7.71 -7.54
C ALA A 305 -42.93 -8.27 -6.12
N ILE A 306 -42.14 -7.55 -5.33
CA ILE A 306 -41.86 -7.89 -3.93
C ILE A 306 -42.20 -6.69 -3.07
N SER A 307 -43.12 -6.87 -2.13
CA SER A 307 -43.53 -5.84 -1.19
C SER A 307 -42.57 -5.77 -0.01
N LEU A 308 -42.02 -4.59 0.23
CA LEU A 308 -41.23 -4.23 1.41
C LEU A 308 -42.11 -3.42 2.37
N SER A 309 -42.17 -3.83 3.63
CA SER A 309 -42.91 -3.06 4.64
C SER A 309 -42.22 -1.74 4.95
N ALA A 310 -40.89 -1.73 4.94
CA ALA A 310 -40.08 -0.52 5.02
C ALA A 310 -38.72 -0.69 4.34
N VAL A 311 -38.17 0.42 3.87
CA VAL A 311 -36.74 0.58 3.60
C VAL A 311 -36.20 1.53 4.66
N VAL A 312 -35.31 1.03 5.49
CA VAL A 312 -34.71 1.74 6.61
C VAL A 312 -33.28 2.11 6.22
N VAL A 313 -32.93 3.37 6.41
CA VAL A 313 -31.57 3.87 6.18
C VAL A 313 -31.00 4.32 7.51
N GLU A 314 -29.80 3.86 7.81
CA GLU A 314 -29.04 4.21 9.00
C GLU A 314 -27.79 4.97 8.57
N CYS A 315 -27.53 6.08 9.25
CA CYS A 315 -26.33 6.88 9.06
C CYS A 315 -25.55 6.93 10.37
N ASP A 316 -24.23 6.87 10.28
CA ASP A 316 -23.32 7.04 11.41
C ASP A 316 -22.28 8.10 11.08
N VAL A 317 -21.52 8.48 12.10
CA VAL A 317 -20.47 9.47 11.99
C VAL A 317 -19.11 8.82 12.21
N GLU A 318 -18.07 9.35 11.56
CA GLU A 318 -16.70 8.94 11.82
C GLU A 318 -16.35 9.11 13.32
N ARG A 319 -16.24 7.99 14.03
CA ARG A 319 -15.69 7.94 15.38
C ARG A 319 -14.20 7.72 15.28
N ARG A 320 -13.39 8.68 15.76
CA ARG A 320 -11.93 8.51 15.90
C ARG A 320 -11.68 7.20 16.65
N LYS A 321 -11.09 6.20 15.99
CA LYS A 321 -10.80 4.88 16.54
C LYS A 321 -9.94 5.00 17.81
N ARG A 322 -10.57 5.08 18.98
CA ARG A 322 -10.03 4.44 20.18
C ARG A 322 -10.48 2.99 20.12
N SER A 323 -9.49 2.11 20.02
CA SER A 323 -9.63 0.65 20.12
C SER A 323 -10.61 0.24 21.21
N VAL A 324 -11.78 -0.29 20.83
CA VAL A 324 -12.39 -1.52 21.37
C VAL A 324 -13.32 -2.08 20.28
N VAL A 325 -13.22 -3.37 19.98
CA VAL A 325 -14.29 -4.12 19.31
C VAL A 325 -15.41 -4.26 20.33
N MET A 326 -16.45 -3.42 20.25
CA MET A 326 -17.68 -3.56 21.03
C MET A 326 -18.88 -3.56 20.08
N ALA A 327 -19.78 -4.50 20.35
CA ALA A 327 -21.06 -4.67 19.68
C ALA A 327 -22.05 -3.53 20.02
N ASP A 328 -23.00 -3.31 19.12
CA ASP A 328 -24.25 -2.56 19.31
C ASP A 328 -24.15 -1.17 19.96
N THR A 329 -23.52 -0.21 19.28
CA THR A 329 -23.97 1.18 19.43
C THR A 329 -25.07 1.46 18.42
N ALA A 330 -26.24 1.88 18.90
CA ALA A 330 -27.35 2.31 18.06
C ALA A 330 -26.87 3.33 16.99
N PRO A 331 -27.42 3.28 15.76
CA PRO A 331 -27.05 4.22 14.71
C PRO A 331 -27.33 5.65 15.16
N LEU A 332 -26.47 6.59 14.75
CA LEU A 332 -26.62 8.00 15.13
C LEU A 332 -27.93 8.59 14.60
N LEU A 333 -28.29 8.21 13.37
CA LEU A 333 -29.49 8.64 12.69
C LEU A 333 -30.15 7.46 11.99
N GLN A 334 -31.47 7.39 12.09
CA GLN A 334 -32.28 6.38 11.42
C GLN A 334 -33.53 7.05 10.82
N SER A 335 -33.79 6.77 9.55
CA SER A 335 -35.00 7.22 8.86
C SER A 335 -35.49 6.10 7.95
N TYR A 336 -36.77 6.12 7.57
CA TYR A 336 -37.36 5.04 6.79
C TYR A 336 -38.45 5.51 5.85
N ARG A 337 -38.75 4.69 4.85
CA ARG A 337 -39.93 4.83 4.00
C ARG A 337 -40.72 3.52 3.98
N LYS A 338 -42.02 3.58 4.26
CA LYS A 338 -42.90 2.41 4.33
C LYS A 338 -43.56 2.08 3.00
N ASN A 339 -44.02 0.84 2.86
CA ASN A 339 -44.86 0.35 1.76
C ASN A 339 -44.22 0.55 0.39
N ILE A 340 -43.04 -0.05 0.18
CA ILE A 340 -42.31 0.03 -1.08
C ILE A 340 -42.50 -1.27 -1.85
N THR A 341 -42.89 -1.18 -3.12
CA THR A 341 -42.98 -2.34 -4.00
C THR A 341 -41.78 -2.34 -4.94
N LEU A 342 -40.96 -3.38 -4.88
CA LEU A 342 -39.89 -3.59 -5.84
C LEU A 342 -40.49 -4.01 -7.18
N GLU A 343 -40.14 -3.28 -8.24
CA GLU A 343 -40.56 -3.62 -9.59
C GLU A 343 -39.89 -4.91 -10.06
N PRO A 344 -40.62 -5.81 -10.75
CA PRO A 344 -40.02 -7.01 -11.33
C PRO A 344 -38.99 -6.62 -12.40
N GLN A 345 -37.81 -7.26 -12.37
CA GLN A 345 -36.73 -7.05 -13.35
C GLN A 345 -36.41 -5.58 -13.65
N GLY A 346 -36.52 -4.72 -12.64
CA GLY A 346 -36.49 -3.26 -12.80
C GLY A 346 -35.84 -2.52 -11.64
N LYS A 347 -35.66 -1.21 -11.83
CA LYS A 347 -35.05 -0.30 -10.86
C LYS A 347 -36.12 0.50 -10.13
N THR A 348 -36.26 0.28 -8.83
CA THR A 348 -37.11 1.09 -7.94
C THR A 348 -36.22 2.09 -7.18
N SER A 349 -36.54 3.37 -7.21
CA SER A 349 -35.79 4.41 -6.46
C SER A 349 -36.70 5.17 -5.51
N ILE A 350 -36.21 5.38 -4.30
CA ILE A 350 -36.91 6.13 -3.25
C ILE A 350 -35.99 7.20 -2.66
N ILE A 351 -36.60 8.21 -2.05
CA ILE A 351 -35.91 9.22 -1.24
C ILE A 351 -36.32 9.03 0.22
N VAL A 352 -35.34 9.03 1.12
CA VAL A 352 -35.48 9.00 2.57
C VAL A 352 -34.84 10.28 3.10
N VAL A 353 -35.59 11.07 3.86
CA VAL A 353 -35.12 12.37 4.39
C VAL A 353 -34.68 12.20 5.84
N PHE A 354 -33.52 12.75 6.16
CA PHE A 354 -32.94 12.85 7.49
C PHE A 354 -33.02 14.29 7.97
N ASP A 355 -33.45 14.47 9.22
CA ASP A 355 -33.42 15.78 9.89
C ASP A 355 -32.21 15.83 10.81
N LEU A 356 -31.14 16.52 10.37
CA LEU A 356 -29.88 16.54 11.12
C LEU A 356 -30.01 17.28 12.47
N SER A 357 -31.02 18.15 12.62
CA SER A 357 -31.28 18.85 13.88
C SER A 357 -31.61 17.92 15.05
N THR A 358 -32.02 16.69 14.75
CA THR A 358 -32.40 15.68 15.75
C THR A 358 -31.22 14.88 16.30
N ALA A 359 -30.02 15.04 15.72
CA ALA A 359 -28.82 14.34 16.14
C ALA A 359 -27.74 15.28 16.71
N ASN A 360 -27.06 14.83 17.76
CA ASN A 360 -25.91 15.51 18.35
C ASN A 360 -24.65 15.30 17.50
N ILE A 361 -24.62 15.86 16.29
CA ILE A 361 -23.48 15.79 15.37
C ILE A 361 -22.52 16.95 15.65
N LEU A 362 -21.24 16.67 15.89
CA LEU A 362 -20.22 17.69 16.14
C LEU A 362 -19.69 18.30 14.82
N LYS A 363 -19.11 19.49 14.90
CA LYS A 363 -18.44 20.18 13.78
C LYS A 363 -17.34 19.30 13.17
N ASP A 364 -17.18 19.35 11.84
CA ASP A 364 -16.19 18.61 11.05
C ASP A 364 -16.34 17.09 11.05
N GLN A 365 -17.44 16.57 11.59
CA GLN A 365 -17.77 15.16 11.50
C GLN A 365 -18.27 14.82 10.09
N ILE A 366 -17.84 13.66 9.60
CA ILE A 366 -18.33 13.09 8.35
C ILE A 366 -19.49 12.15 8.68
N LEU A 367 -20.68 12.52 8.21
CA LEU A 367 -21.85 11.65 8.22
C LEU A 367 -21.79 10.74 7.01
N TRP A 368 -21.97 9.44 7.19
CA TRP A 368 -21.96 8.48 6.09
C TRP A 368 -23.09 7.46 6.25
N ILE A 369 -23.55 6.91 5.13
CA ILE A 369 -24.62 5.90 5.11
C ILE A 369 -24.01 4.58 5.59
N SER A 370 -24.35 4.14 6.80
CA SER A 370 -23.76 2.96 7.41
C SER A 370 -24.47 1.67 7.03
N ARG A 371 -25.80 1.72 6.90
CA ARG A 371 -26.61 0.55 6.56
C ARG A 371 -27.89 0.93 5.84
N VAL A 372 -28.30 0.09 4.90
CA VAL A 372 -29.66 0.05 4.35
C VAL A 372 -30.28 -1.29 4.68
N CYS A 373 -31.43 -1.29 5.34
CA CYS A 373 -32.18 -2.49 5.71
C CYS A 373 -33.49 -2.55 4.92
N LEU A 374 -33.71 -3.63 4.18
CA LEU A 374 -34.98 -3.92 3.50
C LEU A 374 -35.82 -4.82 4.39
N GLU A 375 -36.99 -4.33 4.80
CA GLU A 375 -37.92 -5.05 5.66
C GLU A 375 -38.95 -5.81 4.84
N LEU A 376 -39.03 -7.12 5.06
CA LEU A 376 -39.91 -8.06 4.36
C LEU A 376 -40.98 -8.57 5.33
N GLY A 377 -42.22 -8.60 4.88
CA GLY A 377 -43.35 -8.92 5.74
C GLY A 377 -43.67 -7.81 6.74
N ASP A 378 -44.67 -8.00 7.58
CA ASP A 378 -45.11 -7.00 8.56
C ASP A 378 -44.53 -7.34 9.95
N ARG A 379 -43.96 -6.34 10.63
CA ARG A 379 -43.45 -6.46 12.00
C ARG A 379 -44.51 -7.01 12.95
N HIS A 380 -45.79 -6.76 12.71
CA HIS A 380 -46.88 -7.26 13.56
C HIS A 380 -47.50 -8.58 13.05
N SER A 381 -47.03 -9.11 11.93
CA SER A 381 -47.44 -10.40 11.36
C SER A 381 -46.66 -11.59 11.96
N LYS A 382 -47.05 -12.80 11.57
CA LYS A 382 -46.36 -14.05 11.90
C LYS A 382 -44.97 -14.15 11.26
N MET A 383 -44.71 -13.43 10.17
CA MET A 383 -43.43 -13.47 9.45
C MET A 383 -42.88 -12.06 9.27
N PHE A 384 -41.66 -11.85 9.78
CA PHE A 384 -40.90 -10.62 9.58
C PHE A 384 -39.44 -10.92 9.26
N GLY A 385 -38.90 -10.23 8.27
CA GLY A 385 -37.56 -10.47 7.77
C GLY A 385 -36.80 -9.17 7.48
N GLN A 386 -35.48 -9.20 7.61
CA GLN A 386 -34.61 -8.08 7.28
C GLN A 386 -33.45 -8.53 6.39
N LEU A 387 -33.19 -7.74 5.34
CA LEU A 387 -32.01 -7.85 4.49
C LEU A 387 -31.11 -6.64 4.73
N ASP A 388 -29.93 -6.89 5.28
CA ASP A 388 -29.05 -5.87 5.85
C ASP A 388 -27.83 -5.61 4.96
N PHE A 389 -27.80 -4.43 4.33
CA PHE A 389 -26.71 -3.98 3.47
C PHE A 389 -25.85 -2.99 4.25
N ASN A 390 -24.76 -3.48 4.84
CA ASN A 390 -23.79 -2.60 5.51
C ASN A 390 -22.78 -2.06 4.51
N PHE A 391 -22.47 -0.78 4.64
CA PHE A 391 -21.45 -0.08 3.88
C PHE A 391 -20.21 0.10 4.77
N ASP A 392 -19.03 0.22 4.16
CA ASP A 392 -17.76 0.46 4.87
C ASP A 392 -17.32 1.92 4.73
N PHE A 393 -16.67 2.45 5.78
CA PHE A 393 -16.05 3.77 5.76
C PHE A 393 -14.56 3.72 6.20
N PRO A 394 -13.62 4.32 5.43
CA PRO A 394 -13.80 4.80 4.05
C PRO A 394 -14.05 3.61 3.09
N PRO A 395 -14.74 3.83 1.96
CA PRO A 395 -15.00 2.77 1.00
C PRO A 395 -13.67 2.21 0.47
N LEU A 396 -13.40 0.93 0.78
CA LEU A 396 -12.21 0.23 0.30
C LEU A 396 -12.23 0.19 -1.24
N LEU A 397 -11.11 0.53 -1.89
CA LEU A 397 -10.94 0.52 -3.36
C LEU A 397 -11.27 -0.83 -4.03
N THR A 398 -11.24 -1.92 -3.26
CA THR A 398 -11.53 -3.30 -3.69
C THR A 398 -12.97 -3.74 -3.47
N SER A 399 -13.84 -2.87 -2.95
CA SER A 399 -15.25 -3.18 -2.76
C SER A 399 -15.93 -3.33 -4.12
N THR A 400 -16.62 -4.45 -4.33
CA THR A 400 -17.42 -4.74 -5.53
C THR A 400 -18.66 -3.85 -5.67
N HIS A 401 -18.88 -2.93 -4.72
CA HIS A 401 -19.90 -1.90 -4.83
C HIS A 401 -19.48 -0.90 -5.90
N LEU A 402 -20.26 -0.79 -6.97
CA LEU A 402 -20.10 0.29 -7.94
C LEU A 402 -20.09 1.62 -7.17
N LYS A 403 -19.13 2.50 -7.50
CA LYS A 403 -19.24 3.91 -7.12
C LYS A 403 -20.62 4.38 -7.57
N SER A 404 -21.42 4.91 -6.64
CA SER A 404 -22.73 5.48 -6.99
C SER A 404 -22.54 6.45 -8.15
N THR A 405 -23.33 6.31 -9.20
CA THR A 405 -23.32 7.22 -10.36
C THR A 405 -24.00 8.56 -10.06
N PHE A 406 -24.57 8.70 -8.86
CA PHE A 406 -25.32 9.87 -8.42
C PHE A 406 -24.93 10.22 -6.98
N GLY A 407 -24.53 11.46 -6.70
CA GLY A 407 -24.34 11.97 -5.34
C GLY A 407 -23.16 11.38 -4.55
N SER A 408 -23.06 11.74 -3.27
CA SER A 408 -21.97 11.32 -2.38
C SER A 408 -22.38 10.20 -1.42
N SER A 409 -21.44 9.31 -1.03
CA SER A 409 -21.67 8.31 0.02
C SER A 409 -21.43 8.86 1.44
N ALA A 410 -20.91 10.08 1.54
CA ALA A 410 -20.60 10.75 2.79
C ALA A 410 -20.77 12.28 2.67
N LEU A 411 -21.21 12.92 3.75
CA LEU A 411 -21.40 14.36 3.85
C LEU A 411 -20.53 14.92 4.97
N ARG A 412 -19.83 16.02 4.68
CA ARG A 412 -19.10 16.78 5.70
C ARG A 412 -20.05 17.77 6.35
N ILE A 413 -20.16 17.72 7.67
CA ILE A 413 -21.02 18.63 8.44
C ILE A 413 -20.19 19.82 8.92
N VAL A 414 -20.64 21.03 8.59
CA VAL A 414 -20.02 22.28 9.01
C VAL A 414 -20.93 22.99 10.01
N ALA A 415 -20.30 23.66 10.97
CA ALA A 415 -21.00 24.52 11.92
C ALA A 415 -21.69 25.67 11.17
N SER A 416 -22.70 26.28 11.78
CA SER A 416 -23.42 27.43 11.24
C SER A 416 -22.59 28.72 11.16
N ASP A 417 -21.26 28.61 11.08
CA ASP A 417 -20.29 29.70 11.10
C ASP A 417 -20.52 30.57 9.86
N GLY A 418 -20.87 31.85 10.00
CA GLY A 418 -19.96 32.88 10.44
C GLY A 418 -19.96 33.91 9.31
N GLY A 419 -20.52 35.08 9.56
CA GLY A 419 -20.80 36.07 8.51
C GLY A 419 -19.56 36.82 8.01
N LEU A 420 -18.40 36.21 8.02
CA LEU A 420 -17.17 36.72 7.43
C LEU A 420 -16.59 35.65 6.49
N ILE A 421 -16.61 35.93 5.19
CA ILE A 421 -16.10 35.03 4.15
C ILE A 421 -14.82 35.62 3.57
N ALA A 422 -13.72 34.87 3.55
CA ALA A 422 -12.50 35.33 2.91
C ALA A 422 -12.61 35.33 1.38
N ASP A 423 -12.07 36.37 0.74
CA ASP A 423 -11.85 36.36 -0.70
C ASP A 423 -10.73 35.37 -1.02
N MET A 424 -11.07 34.32 -1.77
CA MET A 424 -10.19 33.22 -2.15
C MET A 424 -8.94 33.68 -2.92
N SER A 425 -8.98 34.84 -3.57
CA SER A 425 -7.82 35.41 -4.23
C SER A 425 -6.76 35.94 -3.26
N THR A 426 -7.17 36.30 -2.04
CA THR A 426 -6.30 36.90 -1.02
C THR A 426 -5.77 35.90 0.00
N THR A 427 -6.31 34.68 -0.01
CA THR A 427 -5.87 33.57 0.84
C THR A 427 -4.93 32.59 0.16
N LYS A 428 -4.50 32.88 -1.07
CA LYS A 428 -3.48 32.11 -1.79
C LYS A 428 -2.25 32.98 -1.98
N VAL A 429 -1.15 32.60 -1.35
CA VAL A 429 0.07 33.43 -1.28
C VAL A 429 1.27 32.59 -1.69
N ASP A 430 2.11 33.16 -2.55
CA ASP A 430 3.38 32.56 -2.94
C ASP A 430 4.54 33.25 -2.22
N CYS A 431 5.51 32.47 -1.75
CA CYS A 431 6.72 32.98 -1.12
C CYS A 431 7.94 32.11 -1.43
N LEU A 432 9.12 32.64 -1.14
CA LEU A 432 10.38 31.91 -1.11
C LEU A 432 10.65 31.44 0.33
N VAL A 433 11.26 30.26 0.47
CA VAL A 433 11.60 29.71 1.77
C VAL A 433 12.51 30.65 2.55
N ALA A 434 12.21 30.78 3.84
CA ALA A 434 12.84 31.64 4.84
C ALA A 434 12.73 33.16 4.58
N GLU A 435 12.07 33.59 3.49
CA GLU A 435 11.75 35.00 3.30
C GLU A 435 10.63 35.45 4.24
N VAL A 436 10.59 36.74 4.55
CA VAL A 436 9.45 37.36 5.22
C VAL A 436 8.52 37.89 4.14
N ALA A 437 7.43 37.15 3.88
CA ALA A 437 6.39 37.53 2.95
C ALA A 437 5.28 38.31 3.67
N ALA A 438 4.60 39.19 2.93
CA ALA A 438 3.44 39.93 3.39
C ALA A 438 2.23 39.60 2.52
N ALA A 439 1.08 39.40 3.16
CA ALA A 439 -0.20 39.16 2.52
C ALA A 439 -1.28 40.00 3.20
N THR A 440 -2.29 40.41 2.45
CA THR A 440 -3.46 41.11 3.01
C THR A 440 -4.68 40.25 2.78
N ILE A 441 -5.22 39.67 3.85
CA ILE A 441 -6.41 38.82 3.80
C ILE A 441 -7.64 39.71 3.77
N MET A 442 -8.48 39.53 2.76
CA MET A 442 -9.71 40.30 2.59
C MET A 442 -10.90 39.45 3.05
N LEU A 443 -11.64 39.95 4.04
CA LEU A 443 -12.81 39.29 4.61
C LEU A 443 -14.07 40.09 4.28
N LYS A 444 -15.07 39.47 3.67
CA LYS A 444 -16.35 40.08 3.34
C LYS A 444 -17.38 39.82 4.43
N ASN A 445 -18.02 40.87 4.93
CA ASN A 445 -19.13 40.73 5.89
C ASN A 445 -20.42 40.30 5.20
N THR A 446 -20.82 39.05 5.40
CA THR A 446 -22.08 38.45 4.94
C THR A 446 -23.05 38.16 6.07
N SER A 447 -22.80 38.69 7.28
CA SER A 447 -23.63 38.43 8.47
C SER A 447 -25.02 39.07 8.42
N GLY A 448 -25.29 39.95 7.44
CA GLY A 448 -26.52 40.74 7.37
C GLY A 448 -26.58 41.91 8.36
N HIS A 449 -25.60 42.03 9.24
CA HIS A 449 -25.52 43.05 10.29
C HIS A 449 -24.14 43.72 10.30
N ARG A 450 -24.05 44.91 10.90
CA ARG A 450 -22.77 45.53 11.22
C ARG A 450 -22.00 44.66 12.22
N ILE A 451 -20.73 44.38 11.98
CA ILE A 451 -19.87 43.63 12.89
C ILE A 451 -18.80 44.55 13.51
N THR A 452 -18.30 44.16 14.68
CA THR A 452 -17.24 44.90 15.40
C THR A 452 -16.19 43.96 15.96
N ASN A 453 -15.02 44.51 16.33
CA ASN A 453 -13.93 43.78 16.98
C ASN A 453 -13.47 42.53 16.19
N VAL A 454 -13.30 42.66 14.88
CA VAL A 454 -12.79 41.57 14.04
C VAL A 454 -11.37 41.21 14.48
N ARG A 455 -11.07 39.92 14.64
CA ARG A 455 -9.74 39.40 14.96
C ARG A 455 -9.46 38.16 14.13
N LEU A 456 -8.19 37.99 13.81
CA LEU A 456 -7.67 36.84 13.11
C LEU A 456 -6.60 36.18 13.99
N ASP A 457 -6.82 34.93 14.34
CA ASP A 457 -5.98 34.16 15.24
C ASP A 457 -5.45 32.91 14.53
N PHE A 458 -4.15 32.62 14.70
CA PHE A 458 -3.54 31.34 14.35
C PHE A 458 -2.97 30.71 15.61
N LYS A 459 -3.43 29.50 15.90
CA LYS A 459 -2.90 28.69 17.00
C LYS A 459 -2.33 27.41 16.44
N ARG A 460 -1.04 27.19 16.71
CA ARG A 460 -0.30 26.04 16.17
C ARG A 460 -0.83 24.69 16.67
N ASN A 461 -1.27 24.61 17.92
CA ASN A 461 -1.78 23.39 18.55
C ASN A 461 -3.17 22.95 18.04
N GLU A 462 -3.89 23.83 17.32
CA GLU A 462 -5.20 23.54 16.75
C GLU A 462 -5.11 23.08 15.28
N GLN A 463 -3.92 23.09 14.67
CA GLN A 463 -3.71 22.72 13.27
C GLN A 463 -3.76 21.21 13.05
N LEU A 464 -4.41 20.79 11.97
CA LEU A 464 -4.46 19.39 11.54
C LEU A 464 -3.19 18.95 10.80
N SER A 465 -2.57 19.87 10.03
CA SER A 465 -1.36 19.60 9.28
C SER A 465 -0.11 19.83 10.14
N THR A 466 0.80 18.85 10.14
CA THR A 466 2.14 18.99 10.73
C THR A 466 2.99 20.03 10.01
N GLU A 467 2.69 20.34 8.75
CA GLU A 467 3.42 21.31 7.94
C GLU A 467 3.20 22.75 8.42
N ALA A 468 2.10 23.01 9.13
CA ALA A 468 1.83 24.32 9.72
C ALA A 468 2.89 24.76 10.75
N VAL A 469 3.64 23.82 11.32
CA VAL A 469 4.78 24.11 12.22
C VAL A 469 5.91 24.82 11.48
N ALA A 470 6.00 24.65 10.16
CA ALA A 470 7.00 25.30 9.33
C ALA A 470 6.67 26.77 9.02
N VAL A 471 5.52 27.31 9.45
CA VAL A 471 5.22 28.73 9.29
C VAL A 471 5.40 29.47 10.61
N LEU A 472 6.12 30.58 10.52
CA LEU A 472 6.30 31.54 11.60
C LEU A 472 5.70 32.88 11.18
N PHE A 473 4.95 33.51 12.07
CA PHE A 473 4.35 34.82 11.84
C PHE A 473 5.24 35.92 12.38
N VAL A 474 5.21 37.10 11.77
CA VAL A 474 5.97 38.25 12.26
C VAL A 474 5.04 39.14 13.08
N ASP A 475 5.42 39.40 14.34
CA ASP A 475 4.67 40.29 15.22
C ASP A 475 4.96 41.79 14.94
N ASP A 476 4.36 42.66 15.75
CA ASP A 476 4.52 44.12 15.62
C ASP A 476 5.95 44.61 15.95
N ASN A 477 6.78 43.76 16.59
CA ASN A 477 8.18 44.06 16.93
C ASN A 477 9.16 43.44 15.91
N ASP A 478 8.68 42.96 14.76
CA ASP A 478 9.48 42.25 13.76
C ASP A 478 10.08 40.91 14.25
N GLU A 479 9.51 40.30 15.30
CA GLU A 479 9.94 38.99 15.81
C GLU A 479 9.11 37.83 15.24
N LEU A 480 9.76 36.70 14.98
CA LEU A 480 9.10 35.48 14.52
C LEU A 480 8.41 34.74 15.68
N ARG A 481 7.11 34.52 15.54
CA ARG A 481 6.23 33.84 16.49
C ARG A 481 5.62 32.58 15.89
N SER A 482 5.34 31.61 16.75
CA SER A 482 4.62 30.38 16.39
C SER A 482 3.11 30.56 16.28
N GLU A 483 2.60 31.69 16.75
CA GLU A 483 1.17 32.03 16.84
C GLU A 483 0.94 33.43 16.28
N LEU A 484 -0.28 33.69 15.81
CA LEU A 484 -0.69 34.98 15.27
C LEU A 484 -1.94 35.44 16.01
N THR A 485 -1.98 36.72 16.39
CA THR A 485 -3.22 37.41 16.74
C THR A 485 -3.17 38.79 16.12
N VAL A 486 -3.98 39.04 15.09
CA VAL A 486 -4.11 40.35 14.45
C VAL A 486 -5.48 40.94 14.75
N ALA A 487 -5.51 42.15 15.27
CA ALA A 487 -6.73 42.93 15.39
C ALA A 487 -7.08 43.52 14.01
N GLY A 488 -8.25 43.17 13.48
CA GLY A 488 -8.83 43.77 12.29
C GLY A 488 -9.49 45.13 12.58
N PRO A 489 -10.14 45.74 11.58
CA PRO A 489 -10.89 46.98 11.74
C PRO A 489 -11.97 46.88 12.81
N GLN A 490 -12.19 47.99 13.52
CA GLN A 490 -13.10 48.04 14.66
C GLN A 490 -14.57 47.87 14.26
N ILE A 491 -14.94 48.24 13.02
CA ILE A 491 -16.31 48.21 12.49
C ILE A 491 -16.26 47.80 11.02
N ALA A 492 -17.18 46.93 10.60
CA ALA A 492 -17.45 46.66 9.18
C ALA A 492 -18.96 46.56 8.94
N GLU A 493 -19.46 47.30 7.95
CA GLU A 493 -20.86 47.27 7.52
C GLU A 493 -21.17 46.00 6.72
N THR A 494 -22.47 45.72 6.51
CA THR A 494 -22.90 44.60 5.69
C THR A 494 -22.36 44.74 4.26
N GLU A 495 -21.85 43.65 3.69
CA GLU A 495 -21.17 43.57 2.38
C GLU A 495 -19.83 44.32 2.28
N GLU A 496 -19.35 44.96 3.36
CA GLU A 496 -18.04 45.63 3.38
C GLU A 496 -16.89 44.62 3.44
N LEU A 497 -15.78 44.98 2.80
CA LEU A 497 -14.54 44.22 2.80
C LEU A 497 -13.59 44.74 3.89
N VAL A 498 -13.12 43.82 4.72
CA VAL A 498 -12.17 44.02 5.82
C VAL A 498 -10.79 43.53 5.39
N SER A 499 -9.78 44.40 5.43
CA SER A 499 -8.40 44.03 5.16
C SER A 499 -7.64 43.72 6.46
N ILE A 500 -6.97 42.57 6.50
CA ILE A 500 -6.10 42.16 7.61
C ILE A 500 -4.71 41.83 7.06
N PRO A 501 -3.70 42.69 7.31
CA PRO A 501 -2.33 42.40 6.89
C PRO A 501 -1.73 41.30 7.78
N VAL A 502 -1.04 40.37 7.16
CA VAL A 502 -0.34 39.27 7.81
C VAL A 502 1.06 39.16 7.22
N ARG A 503 2.07 39.05 8.07
CA ARG A 503 3.45 38.80 7.68
C ARG A 503 3.89 37.45 8.22
N PHE A 504 4.57 36.67 7.40
CA PHE A 504 4.95 35.32 7.76
C PHE A 504 6.22 34.88 7.02
N SER A 505 6.84 33.81 7.51
CA SER A 505 7.99 33.17 6.90
C SER A 505 7.81 31.65 6.92
N ALA A 506 7.81 31.05 5.74
CA ALA A 506 7.76 29.60 5.58
C ALA A 506 9.18 29.02 5.66
N GLN A 507 9.39 28.06 6.55
CA GLN A 507 10.69 27.43 6.84
C GLN A 507 10.97 26.18 6.00
N LEU A 508 9.98 25.70 5.24
CA LEU A 508 10.07 24.53 4.36
C LEU A 508 9.45 24.82 3.00
N VAL A 509 9.94 24.12 1.97
CA VAL A 509 9.38 24.13 0.62
C VAL A 509 8.10 23.29 0.59
N GLY A 510 7.05 23.77 -0.07
CA GLY A 510 5.82 23.02 -0.25
C GLY A 510 4.56 23.87 -0.29
N ASN A 511 3.42 23.18 -0.36
CA ASN A 511 2.09 23.78 -0.27
C ASN A 511 1.59 23.60 1.16
N ILE A 512 1.50 24.68 1.91
CA ILE A 512 1.13 24.67 3.32
C ILE A 512 -0.27 25.27 3.46
N ASP A 513 -1.19 24.51 4.06
CA ASP A 513 -2.54 24.97 4.38
C ASP A 513 -2.64 25.28 5.87
N LEU A 514 -2.92 26.55 6.20
CA LEU A 514 -3.09 27.03 7.56
C LEU A 514 -4.55 27.35 7.82
N GLU A 515 -5.12 26.77 8.89
CA GLU A 515 -6.45 27.12 9.35
C GLU A 515 -6.37 28.30 10.33
N LEU A 516 -7.01 29.42 9.99
CA LEU A 516 -7.07 30.62 10.81
C LEU A 516 -8.46 30.76 11.43
N GLU A 517 -8.50 31.11 12.71
CA GLU A 517 -9.73 31.41 13.44
C GLU A 517 -10.05 32.90 13.28
N ILE A 518 -11.25 33.23 12.80
CA ILE A 518 -11.76 34.59 12.75
C ILE A 518 -12.72 34.77 13.91
N SER A 519 -12.62 35.86 14.68
CA SER A 519 -13.64 36.21 15.67
C SER A 519 -14.17 37.63 15.47
N TYR A 520 -15.45 37.84 15.74
CA TYR A 520 -16.13 39.15 15.64
C TYR A 520 -17.31 39.24 16.61
N GLN A 521 -17.87 40.44 16.79
CA GLN A 521 -19.02 40.71 17.66
C GLN A 521 -20.17 41.37 16.89
N LEU A 522 -21.40 40.92 17.16
CA LEU A 522 -22.63 41.52 16.63
C LEU A 522 -23.14 42.64 17.55
N PRO A 523 -23.93 43.60 17.05
CA PRO A 523 -24.48 44.68 17.85
C PRO A 523 -25.41 44.08 18.92
N ASN A 524 -25.24 44.48 20.18
CA ASN A 524 -26.01 44.01 21.34
C ASN A 524 -25.72 42.57 21.82
N GLU A 525 -24.72 41.89 21.27
CA GLU A 525 -24.23 40.60 21.79
C GLU A 525 -22.89 40.78 22.53
N ASN A 526 -22.79 40.26 23.76
CA ASN A 526 -21.51 40.21 24.49
C ASN A 526 -20.64 39.01 24.09
N VAL A 527 -21.20 38.07 23.31
CA VAL A 527 -20.54 36.83 22.90
C VAL A 527 -19.80 37.05 21.57
N ARG A 528 -18.55 36.58 21.50
CA ARG A 528 -17.81 36.55 20.23
C ARG A 528 -18.31 35.41 19.37
N ARG A 529 -18.64 35.73 18.12
CA ARG A 529 -18.85 34.75 17.06
C ARG A 529 -17.50 34.37 16.49
N THR A 530 -17.32 33.10 16.15
CA THR A 530 -16.07 32.57 15.57
C THR A 530 -16.37 31.91 14.24
N GLY A 531 -15.44 32.01 13.30
CA GLY A 531 -15.43 31.31 12.02
C GLY A 531 -14.02 30.81 11.71
N ARG A 532 -13.86 30.04 10.63
CA ARG A 532 -12.55 29.55 10.19
C ARG A 532 -12.34 29.82 8.72
N ILE A 533 -11.11 30.17 8.35
CA ILE A 533 -10.68 30.32 6.96
C ILE A 533 -9.35 29.60 6.75
N HIS A 534 -9.04 29.29 5.50
CA HIS A 534 -7.79 28.67 5.11
C HIS A 534 -6.88 29.68 4.40
N LEU A 535 -5.61 29.72 4.80
CA LEU A 535 -4.53 30.44 4.12
C LEU A 535 -3.60 29.40 3.48
N PHE A 536 -3.60 29.38 2.15
CA PHE A 536 -2.78 28.50 1.34
C PHE A 536 -1.48 29.21 0.95
N ILE A 537 -0.34 28.66 1.39
CA ILE A 537 0.98 29.20 1.14
C ILE A 537 1.74 28.25 0.21
N THR A 538 2.21 28.75 -0.93
CA THR A 538 3.14 28.02 -1.81
C THR A 538 4.56 28.54 -1.55
N ALA A 539 5.36 27.80 -0.80
CA ALA A 539 6.76 28.13 -0.53
C ALA A 539 7.70 27.43 -1.52
N ARG A 540 8.56 28.19 -2.20
CA ARG A 540 9.50 27.68 -3.22
C ARG A 540 10.96 27.96 -2.84
N GLU A 541 11.89 27.18 -3.37
CA GLU A 541 13.31 27.44 -3.17
C GLU A 541 13.74 28.72 -3.90
N PRO A 542 14.53 29.60 -3.27
CA PRO A 542 15.00 30.85 -3.89
C PRO A 542 16.09 30.62 -4.95
N LEU A 543 16.91 29.59 -4.74
CA LEU A 543 18.06 29.24 -5.55
C LEU A 543 18.36 27.75 -5.41
N THR A 544 19.00 27.19 -6.42
CA THR A 544 19.51 25.82 -6.43
C THR A 544 21.04 25.87 -6.49
N VAL A 545 21.73 25.08 -5.68
CA VAL A 545 23.20 25.02 -5.68
C VAL A 545 23.68 23.65 -6.13
N ASN A 546 24.40 23.61 -7.26
CA ASN A 546 25.09 22.43 -7.75
C ASN A 546 26.58 22.57 -7.46
N SER A 547 27.18 21.59 -6.79
CA SER A 547 28.61 21.63 -6.45
C SER A 547 29.40 20.56 -7.17
N SER A 548 30.56 20.95 -7.69
CA SER A 548 31.51 20.10 -8.39
C SER A 548 32.93 20.43 -7.96
N ILE A 549 33.88 19.59 -8.36
CA ILE A 549 35.29 19.80 -8.07
C ILE A 549 36.09 19.85 -9.36
N LEU A 550 37.03 20.78 -9.41
CA LEU A 550 37.96 20.96 -10.50
C LEU A 550 39.37 20.70 -9.99
N SER A 551 40.23 20.23 -10.89
CA SER A 551 41.68 20.29 -10.69
C SER A 551 42.13 21.74 -10.57
N VAL A 552 43.34 21.98 -10.05
CA VAL A 552 44.00 23.29 -10.09
C VAL A 552 44.13 23.88 -11.50
N ASN A 553 43.99 23.03 -12.53
CA ASN A 553 44.01 23.42 -13.95
C ASN A 553 42.62 23.72 -14.53
N GLY A 554 41.55 23.72 -13.71
CA GLY A 554 40.18 24.03 -14.10
C GLY A 554 39.42 22.90 -14.80
N LEU A 555 39.99 21.69 -14.86
CA LEU A 555 39.31 20.51 -15.43
C LEU A 555 38.42 19.84 -14.39
N PRO A 556 37.18 19.44 -14.72
CA PRO A 556 36.29 18.74 -13.81
C PRO A 556 36.86 17.38 -13.40
N LEU A 557 36.74 17.05 -12.12
CA LEU A 557 37.21 15.80 -11.53
C LEU A 557 36.03 15.01 -10.95
N ILE A 558 36.12 13.69 -11.05
CA ILE A 558 35.18 12.74 -10.43
C ILE A 558 35.69 12.21 -9.08
N SER A 559 36.97 12.45 -8.77
CA SER A 559 37.63 12.04 -7.53
C SER A 559 38.73 13.04 -7.17
N ILE A 560 39.01 13.16 -5.88
CA ILE A 560 40.03 14.05 -5.32
C ILE A 560 41.21 13.26 -4.78
N LEU A 561 42.40 13.83 -4.88
CA LEU A 561 43.61 13.29 -4.27
C LEU A 561 43.80 13.88 -2.88
N ASN A 562 44.04 13.02 -1.89
CA ASN A 562 44.39 13.46 -0.55
C ASN A 562 45.70 14.27 -0.57
N TYR A 563 45.83 15.25 0.33
CA TYR A 563 46.99 16.13 0.49
C TYR A 563 47.37 17.00 -0.73
N ASN A 564 46.49 17.10 -1.72
CA ASN A 564 46.67 17.93 -2.92
C ASN A 564 45.63 19.07 -2.94
N ASP A 565 45.97 20.10 -3.70
CA ASP A 565 45.12 21.28 -3.90
C ASP A 565 44.10 20.98 -5.01
N HIS A 566 42.86 21.43 -4.83
CA HIS A 566 41.73 21.32 -5.75
C HIS A 566 40.91 22.61 -5.72
N VAL A 567 39.94 22.76 -6.63
CA VAL A 567 39.02 23.90 -6.63
C VAL A 567 37.59 23.40 -6.52
N ILE A 568 36.90 23.78 -5.45
CA ILE A 568 35.45 23.54 -5.33
C ILE A 568 34.75 24.60 -6.16
N LYS A 569 33.81 24.19 -7.02
CA LYS A 569 32.93 25.05 -7.81
C LYS A 569 31.50 24.86 -7.32
N ALA A 570 30.81 25.95 -7.01
CA ALA A 570 29.39 25.96 -6.70
C ALA A 570 28.65 26.83 -7.74
N ASP A 571 27.80 26.17 -8.51
CA ASP A 571 26.93 26.75 -9.51
C ASP A 571 25.58 27.05 -8.86
N ILE A 572 25.25 28.33 -8.75
CA ILE A 572 24.02 28.82 -8.13
C ILE A 572 23.07 29.25 -9.24
N SER A 573 21.99 28.53 -9.41
CA SER A 573 20.89 28.87 -10.33
C SER A 573 19.80 29.61 -9.55
N ALA A 574 19.39 30.78 -10.01
CA ALA A 574 18.35 31.57 -9.39
C ALA A 574 16.95 31.08 -9.81
N ASN A 575 16.09 30.78 -8.84
CA ASN A 575 14.70 30.39 -9.08
C ASN A 575 13.72 31.57 -8.95
N ALA A 576 14.25 32.74 -8.61
CA ALA A 576 13.54 34.02 -8.50
C ALA A 576 14.51 35.18 -8.77
N ASN A 577 13.99 36.39 -8.93
CA ASN A 577 14.82 37.59 -9.06
C ASN A 577 15.43 37.96 -7.70
N ILE A 578 16.73 37.72 -7.55
CA ILE A 578 17.45 37.86 -6.28
C ILE A 578 18.75 38.63 -6.46
N ILE A 579 19.26 39.16 -5.35
CA ILE A 579 20.58 39.77 -5.24
C ILE A 579 21.33 38.98 -4.18
N ILE A 580 22.42 38.33 -4.58
CA ILE A 580 23.33 37.66 -3.64
C ILE A 580 24.22 38.72 -3.02
N THR A 581 24.16 38.86 -1.70
CA THR A 581 24.91 39.88 -0.94
C THR A 581 26.16 39.31 -0.28
N ARG A 582 26.18 38.00 0.00
CA ARG A 582 27.34 37.34 0.61
C ARG A 582 27.34 35.85 0.29
N VAL A 583 28.52 35.30 0.03
CA VAL A 583 28.76 33.86 -0.11
C VAL A 583 29.84 33.44 0.87
N GLU A 584 29.60 32.37 1.60
CA GLU A 584 30.50 31.85 2.63
C GLU A 584 30.64 30.32 2.53
N TRP A 585 31.87 29.87 2.36
CA TRP A 585 32.27 28.47 2.33
C TRP A 585 32.46 27.96 3.77
N LEU A 586 31.50 27.16 4.23
CA LEU A 586 31.56 26.45 5.52
C LEU A 586 32.21 25.09 5.27
N LEU A 587 33.52 25.10 5.06
CA LEU A 587 34.32 23.91 4.71
C LEU A 587 34.28 22.86 5.83
N ALA A 588 34.38 21.58 5.46
CA ALA A 588 34.53 20.49 6.43
C ALA A 588 35.91 20.53 7.11
N ASP A 589 36.05 19.92 8.30
CA ASP A 589 37.28 19.98 9.11
C ASP A 589 38.54 19.44 8.40
N VAL A 590 38.34 18.53 7.44
CA VAL A 590 39.40 17.93 6.61
C VAL A 590 39.71 18.73 5.35
N VAL A 591 39.04 19.86 5.13
CA VAL A 591 39.19 20.74 3.97
C VAL A 591 39.67 22.10 4.43
N SER A 592 40.84 22.50 3.94
CA SER A 592 41.46 23.80 4.29
C SER A 592 41.54 24.70 3.06
N PRO A 593 41.26 26.01 3.17
CA PRO A 593 41.43 26.92 2.05
C PRO A 593 42.91 27.06 1.68
N VAL A 594 43.20 27.18 0.38
CA VAL A 594 44.56 27.42 -0.10
C VAL A 594 44.90 28.90 0.06
N GLY A 595 45.98 29.20 0.79
CA GLY A 595 46.45 30.57 1.01
C GLY A 595 45.73 31.28 2.16
N SER A 596 45.79 32.61 2.17
CA SER A 596 45.15 33.47 3.18
C SER A 596 43.80 34.02 2.71
N GLU A 597 43.14 33.36 1.76
CA GLU A 597 41.86 33.82 1.22
C GLU A 597 40.75 33.64 2.25
N SER A 598 39.90 34.66 2.40
CA SER A 598 38.70 34.58 3.22
C SER A 598 37.73 33.59 2.58
N CYS A 599 37.26 32.60 3.36
CA CYS A 599 36.18 31.70 2.95
C CYS A 599 34.82 32.43 2.78
N ALA A 600 34.73 33.71 3.14
CA ALA A 600 33.56 34.54 2.92
C ALA A 600 33.87 35.71 1.98
N ARG A 601 32.94 35.99 1.07
CA ARG A 601 32.98 37.11 0.12
C ARG A 601 31.67 37.89 0.19
N ILE A 602 31.78 39.20 0.43
CA ILE A 602 30.67 40.15 0.26
C ILE A 602 30.60 40.51 -1.23
N THR A 603 29.40 40.55 -1.79
CA THR A 603 29.16 40.78 -3.21
C THR A 603 27.80 41.47 -3.42
N GLU A 604 27.46 41.84 -4.64
CA GLU A 604 26.13 42.36 -5.03
C GLU A 604 25.75 41.77 -6.40
N ASP A 605 25.68 40.45 -6.47
CA ASP A 605 25.44 39.74 -7.72
C ASP A 605 23.92 39.63 -7.97
N CYS A 606 23.41 40.42 -8.91
CA CYS A 606 22.01 40.42 -9.32
C CYS A 606 21.74 39.26 -10.30
N LEU A 607 20.75 38.43 -9.99
CA LEU A 607 20.32 37.30 -10.81
C LEU A 607 18.82 37.40 -11.08
N THR A 608 18.46 37.26 -12.35
CA THR A 608 17.08 37.03 -12.78
C THR A 608 16.75 35.54 -12.75
N MET A 609 15.47 35.21 -12.67
CA MET A 609 15.01 33.81 -12.67
C MET A 609 15.57 33.05 -13.89
N GLY A 610 16.29 31.96 -13.63
CA GLY A 610 16.93 31.10 -14.62
C GLY A 610 18.40 31.43 -14.90
N GLU A 611 18.94 32.53 -14.40
CA GLU A 611 20.37 32.83 -14.50
C GLU A 611 21.20 31.99 -13.52
N GLU A 612 22.47 31.78 -13.88
CA GLU A 612 23.41 30.96 -13.12
C GLU A 612 24.71 31.72 -12.89
N ILE A 613 25.23 31.66 -11.67
CA ILE A 613 26.54 32.19 -11.29
C ILE A 613 27.40 31.12 -10.62
N SER A 614 28.68 31.10 -10.93
CA SER A 614 29.63 30.14 -10.35
C SER A 614 30.55 30.82 -9.34
N TYR A 615 30.62 30.29 -8.13
CA TYR A 615 31.64 30.65 -7.15
C TYR A 615 32.65 29.51 -7.01
N CYS A 616 33.94 29.86 -6.90
CA CYS A 616 35.02 28.90 -6.75
C CYS A 616 35.82 29.16 -5.47
N CYS A 617 36.31 28.09 -4.85
CA CYS A 617 37.19 28.13 -3.67
C CYS A 617 38.33 27.12 -3.85
N ALA A 618 39.58 27.58 -3.82
CA ALA A 618 40.73 26.69 -3.84
C ALA A 618 40.95 26.08 -2.45
N VAL A 619 41.08 24.76 -2.37
CA VAL A 619 41.16 24.01 -1.12
C VAL A 619 42.22 22.90 -1.16
N THR A 620 42.80 22.58 -0.02
CA THR A 620 43.63 21.39 0.21
C THR A 620 42.85 20.40 1.07
N ILE A 621 42.85 19.14 0.66
CA ILE A 621 42.19 18.04 1.37
C ILE A 621 43.19 17.34 2.30
N ASN A 622 42.80 17.12 3.55
CA ASN A 622 43.58 16.46 4.59
C ASN A 622 42.72 15.44 5.32
N SER A 623 42.35 14.36 4.64
CA SER A 623 41.57 13.25 5.22
C SER A 623 42.48 12.20 5.86
N ALA A 624 41.92 11.33 6.70
CA ALA A 624 42.64 10.18 7.22
C ALA A 624 42.89 9.15 6.10
N GLU A 625 43.92 8.30 6.27
CA GLU A 625 44.29 7.28 5.26
C GLU A 625 43.17 6.23 5.04
N GLU A 626 42.27 6.06 6.01
CA GLU A 626 41.17 5.08 5.97
C GLU A 626 39.95 5.60 5.19
N ASP A 627 39.87 6.91 4.93
CA ASP A 627 38.70 7.52 4.29
C ASP A 627 38.69 7.19 2.78
N VAL A 628 37.51 6.81 2.28
CA VAL A 628 37.28 6.52 0.85
C VAL A 628 36.47 7.63 0.17
N GLU A 629 35.83 8.49 0.95
CA GLU A 629 35.10 9.68 0.50
C GLU A 629 35.24 10.81 1.51
N THR A 630 35.16 12.06 1.04
CA THR A 630 35.29 13.24 1.90
C THR A 630 34.16 14.24 1.64
N PRO A 631 33.45 14.73 2.68
CA PRO A 631 32.53 15.85 2.52
C PRO A 631 33.28 17.16 2.30
N LEU A 632 32.80 17.99 1.36
CA LEU A 632 33.40 19.29 1.09
C LEU A 632 32.93 20.40 2.05
N GLY A 633 31.79 20.22 2.72
CA GLY A 633 31.21 21.18 3.65
C GLY A 633 29.84 21.69 3.20
N ARG A 634 29.56 22.97 3.46
CA ARG A 634 28.31 23.66 3.10
C ARG A 634 28.61 25.02 2.47
N LEU A 635 27.72 25.50 1.62
CA LEU A 635 27.73 26.86 1.12
C LEU A 635 26.62 27.66 1.80
N ALA A 636 26.98 28.76 2.45
CA ALA A 636 26.02 29.72 2.94
C ALA A 636 25.91 30.91 1.97
N VAL A 637 24.70 31.21 1.54
CA VAL A 637 24.38 32.26 0.57
C VAL A 637 23.41 33.22 1.25
N GLU A 638 23.83 34.46 1.48
CA GLU A 638 22.94 35.54 1.89
C GLU A 638 22.44 36.24 0.63
N TRP A 639 21.12 36.35 0.53
CA TRP A 639 20.44 36.93 -0.62
C TRP A 639 19.23 37.75 -0.17
N LYS A 640 18.75 38.63 -1.04
CA LYS A 640 17.47 39.33 -0.89
C LYS A 640 16.76 39.36 -2.23
N ARG A 641 15.43 39.51 -2.24
CA ARG A 641 14.73 39.79 -3.50
C ARG A 641 15.14 41.16 -4.03
N THR A 642 15.05 41.34 -5.35
CA THR A 642 15.29 42.65 -6.00
C THR A 642 14.36 43.76 -5.49
N ASP A 643 13.14 43.41 -5.07
CA ASP A 643 12.11 44.29 -4.50
C ASP A 643 12.00 44.18 -2.97
N GLY A 644 12.80 43.31 -2.34
CA GLY A 644 12.73 43.01 -0.92
C GLY A 644 13.77 43.76 -0.09
N VAL A 645 13.42 44.08 1.15
CA VAL A 645 14.32 44.74 2.11
C VAL A 645 15.04 43.73 3.00
N SER A 646 14.40 42.60 3.31
CA SER A 646 14.93 41.59 4.22
C SER A 646 15.92 40.66 3.51
N THR A 647 17.07 40.44 4.16
CA THR A 647 18.08 39.47 3.72
C THR A 647 17.80 38.11 4.35
N VAL A 648 17.97 37.05 3.56
CA VAL A 648 17.77 35.65 3.93
C VAL A 648 19.09 34.92 3.76
N ARG A 649 19.42 34.03 4.70
CA ARG A 649 20.63 33.20 4.63
C ARG A 649 20.25 31.75 4.37
N SER A 650 20.52 31.26 3.17
CA SER A 650 20.33 29.86 2.78
C SER A 650 21.63 29.08 2.96
N VAL A 651 21.58 27.91 3.58
CA VAL A 651 22.75 27.05 3.79
C VAL A 651 22.53 25.71 3.09
N VAL A 652 23.32 25.41 2.06
CA VAL A 652 23.16 24.24 1.20
C VAL A 652 24.37 23.31 1.34
N PRO A 653 24.19 21.99 1.49
CA PRO A 653 25.30 21.04 1.53
C PRO A 653 26.03 20.97 0.19
N LEU A 654 27.36 20.89 0.26
CA LEU A 654 28.21 20.59 -0.90
C LEU A 654 28.31 19.08 -1.11
N CYS A 655 28.73 18.67 -2.31
CA CYS A 655 28.86 17.27 -2.69
C CYS A 655 29.91 16.54 -1.83
N ARG A 656 29.73 15.23 -1.71
CA ARG A 656 30.75 14.30 -1.24
C ARG A 656 31.48 13.75 -2.47
N VAL A 657 32.81 13.71 -2.41
CA VAL A 657 33.62 13.28 -3.56
C VAL A 657 34.47 12.08 -3.15
N PRO A 658 34.60 11.05 -4.02
CA PRO A 658 35.52 9.93 -3.81
C PRO A 658 36.96 10.43 -3.58
N LEU A 659 37.60 9.87 -2.56
CA LEU A 659 38.96 10.20 -2.15
C LEU A 659 39.93 9.13 -2.64
N LEU A 660 40.91 9.55 -3.43
CA LEU A 660 42.07 8.75 -3.81
C LEU A 660 43.20 9.02 -2.82
N GLN A 661 43.54 7.99 -2.07
CA GLN A 661 44.67 8.03 -1.15
C GLN A 661 45.98 8.02 -1.93
N CYS A 662 46.86 8.95 -1.59
CA CYS A 662 48.22 8.96 -2.11
C CYS A 662 49.18 9.29 -0.96
N PRO A 663 50.19 8.45 -0.69
CA PRO A 663 51.13 8.68 0.40
C PRO A 663 52.10 9.84 0.12
N ILE A 664 52.08 10.42 -1.09
CA ILE A 664 52.89 11.58 -1.45
C ILE A 664 52.05 12.68 -2.11
N SER A 665 52.43 13.94 -1.89
CA SER A 665 51.95 15.06 -2.70
C SER A 665 53.11 15.82 -3.33
N ILE A 666 52.87 16.42 -4.50
CA ILE A 666 53.86 17.18 -5.25
C ILE A 666 53.33 18.58 -5.55
N LYS A 667 54.18 19.59 -5.37
CA LYS A 667 53.90 20.99 -5.78
C LYS A 667 55.02 21.48 -6.68
N GLY A 668 54.66 22.13 -7.78
CA GLY A 668 55.62 22.69 -8.75
C GLY A 668 55.48 24.20 -8.82
N ASN A 669 56.52 24.92 -8.39
CA ASN A 669 56.52 26.38 -8.36
C ASN A 669 57.79 26.94 -9.02
N LEU A 670 57.68 28.14 -9.60
CA LEU A 670 58.85 28.90 -10.04
C LEU A 670 59.51 29.55 -8.82
N LEU A 671 60.83 29.41 -8.70
CA LEU A 671 61.58 30.09 -7.63
C LEU A 671 61.64 31.62 -7.85
N ASP A 672 61.58 32.04 -9.12
CA ASP A 672 61.46 33.44 -9.50
C ASP A 672 60.38 33.58 -10.58
N PRO A 673 59.13 33.88 -10.19
CA PRO A 673 58.01 33.98 -11.13
C PRO A 673 58.17 35.07 -12.19
N ARG A 674 59.05 36.07 -11.94
CA ARG A 674 59.29 37.19 -12.86
C ARG A 674 60.37 36.88 -13.91
N ALA A 675 61.11 35.78 -13.76
CA ALA A 675 62.25 35.41 -14.58
C ALA A 675 61.93 34.39 -15.70
N ALA A 676 60.65 34.08 -15.96
CA ALA A 676 60.25 33.17 -17.03
C ALA A 676 60.31 33.86 -18.41
N THR A 677 61.52 34.17 -18.88
CA THR A 677 61.78 34.78 -20.19
C THR A 677 62.49 33.82 -21.14
N VAL A 678 62.29 34.01 -22.45
CA VAL A 678 62.94 33.21 -23.50
C VAL A 678 64.46 33.29 -23.36
N ARG A 679 65.14 32.14 -23.52
CA ARG A 679 66.62 32.00 -23.44
C ARG A 679 67.26 32.42 -22.12
N SER A 680 66.47 32.66 -21.08
CA SER A 680 66.95 32.86 -19.71
C SER A 680 66.77 31.60 -18.86
N PRO A 681 67.62 31.38 -17.84
CA PRO A 681 67.50 30.23 -16.95
C PRO A 681 66.28 30.38 -16.02
N ILE A 682 65.29 29.52 -16.22
CA ILE A 682 64.07 29.41 -15.42
C ILE A 682 64.26 28.29 -14.39
N ARG A 683 64.19 28.64 -13.11
CA ARG A 683 64.35 27.70 -12.00
C ARG A 683 62.98 27.22 -11.52
N VAL A 684 62.72 25.93 -11.71
CA VAL A 684 61.47 25.27 -11.28
C VAL A 684 61.78 24.37 -10.11
N ALA A 685 61.06 24.56 -9.00
CA ALA A 685 61.17 23.75 -7.81
C ALA A 685 59.97 22.79 -7.70
N TYR A 686 60.27 21.49 -7.63
CA TYR A 686 59.31 20.43 -7.35
C TYR A 686 59.48 20.01 -5.89
N SER A 687 58.52 20.34 -5.05
CA SER A 687 58.49 19.95 -3.64
C SER A 687 57.61 18.72 -3.48
N ILE A 688 58.22 17.60 -3.12
CA ILE A 688 57.53 16.33 -2.90
C ILE A 688 57.48 16.07 -1.40
N ARG A 689 56.29 15.86 -0.86
CA ARG A 689 56.05 15.58 0.56
C ARG A 689 55.58 14.15 0.75
N ASN A 690 56.17 13.44 1.71
CA ASN A 690 55.66 12.16 2.20
C ASN A 690 54.67 12.43 3.32
N HIS A 691 53.52 11.77 3.29
CA HIS A 691 52.48 11.84 4.32
C HIS A 691 52.32 10.53 5.10
N SER A 692 53.03 9.48 4.69
CA SER A 692 53.02 8.18 5.34
C SER A 692 54.00 8.11 6.52
N LYS A 693 53.81 7.08 7.35
CA LYS A 693 54.69 6.73 8.48
C LYS A 693 55.97 6.01 8.05
N GLN A 694 56.11 5.66 6.77
CA GLN A 694 57.23 4.87 6.23
C GLN A 694 58.10 5.73 5.31
N ALA A 695 59.37 5.38 5.19
CA ALA A 695 60.22 6.00 4.16
C ALA A 695 59.83 5.43 2.79
N ILE A 696 59.80 6.28 1.76
CA ILE A 696 59.41 5.89 0.40
C ILE A 696 60.59 6.13 -0.53
N GLU A 697 61.01 5.11 -1.29
CA GLU A 697 61.99 5.26 -2.35
C GLU A 697 61.34 5.89 -3.59
N LEU A 698 61.82 7.06 -4.00
CA LEU A 698 61.32 7.75 -5.19
C LEU A 698 62.43 7.93 -6.21
N THR A 699 62.14 7.52 -7.44
CA THR A 699 62.92 7.85 -8.64
C THR A 699 62.18 8.90 -9.44
N THR A 700 62.77 10.08 -9.57
CA THR A 700 62.26 11.16 -10.40
C THR A 700 63.03 11.22 -11.72
N ALA A 701 62.33 11.40 -12.84
CA ALA A 701 62.92 11.59 -14.16
C ALA A 701 62.25 12.75 -14.91
N PHE A 702 63.02 13.61 -15.56
CA PHE A 702 62.50 14.75 -16.32
C PHE A 702 62.41 14.41 -17.81
N ASP A 703 61.28 14.75 -18.43
CA ASP A 703 61.07 14.56 -19.87
C ASP A 703 61.64 15.74 -20.66
N LEU A 704 62.46 15.43 -21.67
CA LEU A 704 63.17 16.42 -22.48
C LEU A 704 62.27 16.81 -23.66
N GLY A 705 61.30 17.69 -23.41
CA GLY A 705 60.53 18.28 -24.50
C GLY A 705 61.35 19.26 -25.33
N ASP A 706 61.10 19.31 -26.65
CA ASP A 706 61.83 20.18 -27.60
C ASP A 706 61.72 21.69 -27.30
N MET A 707 60.79 22.09 -26.44
CA MET A 707 60.54 23.50 -26.09
C MET A 707 61.47 24.04 -25.01
N PHE A 708 62.17 23.16 -24.28
CA PHE A 708 63.06 23.53 -23.17
C PHE A 708 64.44 22.88 -23.31
N MET A 709 65.49 23.67 -23.12
CA MET A 709 66.82 23.13 -22.82
C MET A 709 66.96 22.90 -21.32
N PHE A 710 67.31 21.67 -20.92
CA PHE A 710 67.47 21.28 -19.52
C PHE A 710 68.93 21.29 -19.09
N CYS A 711 69.20 21.83 -17.91
CA CYS A 711 70.51 21.78 -17.26
C CYS A 711 70.39 21.13 -15.87
N GLY A 712 71.13 20.04 -15.63
CA GLY A 712 71.17 19.33 -14.34
C GLY A 712 70.96 17.82 -14.42
N GLU A 713 70.77 17.20 -13.26
CA GLU A 713 70.48 15.77 -13.12
C GLU A 713 69.09 15.43 -13.69
N LYS A 714 69.07 14.65 -14.77
CA LYS A 714 67.82 14.27 -15.47
C LYS A 714 67.03 13.18 -14.76
N ARG A 715 67.71 12.36 -13.96
CA ARG A 715 67.11 11.28 -13.17
C ARG A 715 67.81 11.22 -11.82
N LYS A 716 67.02 11.07 -10.76
CA LYS A 716 67.52 10.98 -9.38
C LYS A 716 66.67 10.00 -8.58
N THR A 717 67.32 9.14 -7.81
CA THR A 717 66.67 8.22 -6.87
C THR A 717 67.06 8.61 -5.45
N PHE A 718 66.09 8.72 -4.56
CA PHE A 718 66.30 9.10 -3.16
C PHE A 718 65.23 8.49 -2.25
N PHE A 719 65.55 8.37 -0.96
CA PHE A 719 64.59 7.97 0.07
C PHE A 719 63.95 9.20 0.70
N LEU A 720 62.63 9.29 0.62
CA LEU A 720 61.83 10.35 1.24
C LEU A 720 61.36 9.88 2.62
N LEU A 721 61.98 10.43 3.68
CA LEU A 721 61.68 10.08 5.07
C LEU A 721 60.20 10.35 5.43
N PRO A 722 59.64 9.66 6.44
CA PRO A 722 58.27 9.91 6.92
C PRO A 722 58.02 11.39 7.19
N TYR A 723 56.90 11.93 6.71
CA TYR A 723 56.48 13.33 6.89
C TYR A 723 57.41 14.42 6.33
N ALA A 724 58.53 14.04 5.71
CA ALA A 724 59.53 14.96 5.20
C ALA A 724 59.14 15.52 3.83
N VAL A 725 59.71 16.69 3.52
CA VAL A 725 59.61 17.32 2.21
C VAL A 725 60.99 17.28 1.55
N HIS A 726 61.04 16.84 0.30
CA HIS A 726 62.24 16.93 -0.53
C HIS A 726 61.96 17.84 -1.73
N SER A 727 62.81 18.84 -1.92
CA SER A 727 62.71 19.79 -3.03
C SER A 727 63.77 19.50 -4.08
N ILE A 728 63.31 19.29 -5.32
CA ILE A 728 64.16 19.11 -6.49
C ILE A 728 64.08 20.39 -7.32
N ILE A 729 65.22 21.03 -7.54
CA ILE A 729 65.30 22.24 -8.35
C ILE A 729 65.88 21.86 -9.70
N VAL A 730 65.15 22.19 -10.76
CA VAL A 730 65.61 22.02 -12.14
C VAL A 730 65.72 23.39 -12.79
N VAL A 731 66.78 23.56 -13.58
CA VAL A 731 66.97 24.75 -14.41
C VAL A 731 66.61 24.38 -15.84
N VAL A 732 65.59 25.04 -16.37
CA VAL A 732 65.18 24.92 -17.77
C VAL A 732 65.35 26.26 -18.47
N MET A 733 65.60 26.24 -19.76
CA MET A 733 65.64 27.43 -20.60
C MET A 733 64.62 27.28 -21.71
N ALA A 734 63.61 28.15 -21.72
CA ALA A 734 62.56 28.14 -22.74
C ALA A 734 63.12 28.64 -24.08
N LEU A 735 62.84 27.91 -25.16
CA LEU A 735 63.29 28.27 -26.51
C LEU A 735 62.31 29.19 -27.25
N THR A 736 61.06 29.24 -26.82
CA THR A 736 60.00 30.07 -27.40
C THR A 736 59.18 30.78 -26.32
N ALA A 737 58.48 31.85 -26.69
CA ALA A 737 57.56 32.56 -25.81
C ALA A 737 56.13 32.01 -25.92
N GLY A 738 55.27 32.35 -24.96
CA GLY A 738 53.85 32.01 -24.94
C GLY A 738 53.47 31.01 -23.84
N ARG A 739 52.31 30.37 -24.02
CA ARG A 739 51.79 29.33 -23.11
C ARG A 739 52.47 28.00 -23.44
N LEU A 740 53.53 27.68 -22.70
CA LEU A 740 54.26 26.41 -22.84
C LEU A 740 53.74 25.37 -21.85
N PRO A 741 53.88 24.06 -22.13
CA PRO A 741 53.61 23.04 -21.13
C PRO A 741 54.55 23.24 -19.93
N PHE A 742 54.04 23.02 -18.72
CA PHE A 742 54.90 23.03 -17.54
C PHE A 742 55.93 21.89 -17.64
N PRO A 743 57.20 22.08 -17.20
CA PRO A 743 58.21 21.04 -17.38
C PRO A 743 57.77 19.73 -16.70
N LYS A 744 57.83 18.63 -17.45
CA LYS A 744 57.25 17.36 -17.03
C LYS A 744 58.22 16.57 -16.16
N ILE A 745 57.72 16.07 -15.04
CA ILE A 745 58.42 15.15 -14.15
C ILE A 745 57.64 13.84 -14.09
N ALA A 746 58.35 12.72 -14.22
CA ALA A 746 57.85 11.38 -14.00
C ALA A 746 58.34 10.88 -12.64
N LEU A 747 57.46 10.23 -11.89
CA LEU A 747 57.74 9.60 -10.60
C LEU A 747 57.62 8.09 -10.76
N LYS A 748 58.54 7.35 -10.14
CA LYS A 748 58.46 5.88 -9.97
C LYS A 748 58.85 5.52 -8.54
N SER A 749 58.13 4.58 -7.95
CA SER A 749 58.41 4.04 -6.61
C SER A 749 58.08 2.55 -6.59
N PRO A 750 58.86 1.72 -5.90
CA PRO A 750 58.48 0.33 -5.66
C PRO A 750 57.29 0.19 -4.69
N GLU A 751 57.03 1.18 -3.85
CA GLU A 751 55.98 1.16 -2.82
C GLU A 751 54.64 1.76 -3.27
N ILE A 752 54.63 2.56 -4.35
CA ILE A 752 53.43 3.26 -4.85
C ILE A 752 53.16 2.82 -6.30
N SER A 753 51.90 2.50 -6.61
CA SER A 753 51.50 2.13 -7.97
C SER A 753 51.72 3.28 -8.97
N ASP A 754 52.07 2.92 -10.20
CA ASP A 754 52.28 3.89 -11.29
C ASP A 754 51.03 4.75 -11.54
N ASP A 755 49.83 4.18 -11.43
CA ASP A 755 48.57 4.91 -11.60
C ASP A 755 48.41 6.02 -10.56
N THR A 756 48.64 5.72 -9.28
CA THR A 756 48.55 6.69 -8.19
C THR A 756 49.58 7.82 -8.36
N LEU A 757 50.79 7.49 -8.77
CA LEU A 757 51.84 8.47 -9.08
C LEU A 757 51.46 9.36 -10.27
N GLN A 758 50.87 8.79 -11.33
CA GLN A 758 50.36 9.56 -12.47
C GLN A 758 49.26 10.53 -12.06
N HIS A 759 48.35 10.12 -11.17
CA HIS A 759 47.34 11.00 -10.61
C HIS A 759 47.96 12.15 -9.83
N THR A 760 48.96 11.89 -8.98
CA THR A 760 49.69 12.95 -8.25
C THR A 760 50.39 13.93 -9.18
N ILE A 761 50.98 13.48 -10.29
CA ILE A 761 51.63 14.39 -11.26
C ILE A 761 50.62 15.34 -11.91
N ARG A 762 49.35 14.94 -12.07
CA ARG A 762 48.29 15.80 -12.64
C ARG A 762 47.93 16.99 -11.73
N SER A 763 48.34 17.02 -10.46
CA SER A 763 48.17 18.17 -9.59
C SER A 763 49.16 19.30 -9.86
N LEU A 764 50.18 19.06 -10.70
CA LEU A 764 51.09 20.10 -11.15
C LEU A 764 50.40 21.10 -12.09
N PRO A 765 50.90 22.35 -12.16
CA PRO A 765 50.45 23.30 -13.17
C PRO A 765 50.57 22.69 -14.56
N ALA A 766 49.55 22.83 -15.41
CA ALA A 766 49.60 22.30 -16.76
C ALA A 766 50.49 23.16 -17.68
N ASN A 767 50.63 24.46 -17.39
CA ASN A 767 51.28 25.41 -18.27
C ASN A 767 52.22 26.36 -17.52
N LEU A 768 53.28 26.76 -18.21
CA LEU A 768 54.18 27.84 -17.86
C LEU A 768 54.03 28.95 -18.91
N PHE A 769 53.74 30.18 -18.48
CA PHE A 769 53.72 31.33 -19.38
C PHE A 769 55.12 31.95 -19.47
N VAL A 770 55.69 31.97 -20.66
CA VAL A 770 57.03 32.50 -20.94
C VAL A 770 56.93 33.80 -21.73
N LEU A 771 57.60 34.84 -21.25
CA LEU A 771 57.63 36.17 -21.85
C LEU A 771 58.83 36.34 -22.79
N VAL A 772 58.74 37.25 -23.75
CA VAL A 772 59.88 37.62 -24.60
C VAL A 772 60.85 38.47 -23.77
N ASP A 773 62.15 38.19 -23.86
CA ASP A 773 63.18 38.99 -23.21
C ASP A 773 63.30 40.35 -23.92
N SER A 774 63.12 41.45 -23.19
CA SER A 774 62.98 42.80 -23.76
C SER A 774 64.30 43.51 -24.05
N ILE A 775 65.42 42.77 -24.23
CA ILE A 775 66.73 43.37 -24.55
C ILE A 775 67.46 42.56 -25.64
N ILE A 776 67.11 42.79 -26.91
CA ILE A 776 68.07 42.72 -28.02
C ILE A 776 67.82 43.91 -28.95
N THR A 777 68.42 45.05 -28.61
CA THR A 777 68.89 46.02 -29.61
C THR A 777 70.39 45.78 -29.82
N TYR A 778 70.73 44.87 -30.73
CA TYR A 778 72.02 44.92 -31.42
C TYR A 778 71.78 44.95 -32.91
N ASN A 779 71.88 46.18 -33.41
CA ASN A 779 72.39 46.59 -34.70
C ASN A 779 73.25 45.55 -35.46
N TRP A 780 72.84 45.35 -36.72
CA TRP A 780 73.64 45.16 -37.95
C TRP A 780 74.06 43.76 -38.47
N VAL A 781 73.54 43.49 -39.69
CA VAL A 781 74.10 42.85 -40.91
C VAL A 781 74.81 41.48 -40.78
N PHE A 782 74.17 40.40 -41.25
CA PHE A 782 74.31 39.80 -42.58
C PHE A 782 73.35 38.61 -42.73
#